data_AF-A0A844ZH08-F1
#
_entry.id   AF-A0A844ZH08-F1
#
_cell.length_a   1.000
_cell.length_b   1.000
_cell.length_c   1.000
_cell.angle_alpha   90.00
_cell.angle_beta   90.00
_cell.angle_gamma   90.00
#
_symmetry.space_group_name_H-M   'P 1'
#
loop_
_entity.id
_entity.type
_entity.pdbx_description
1 polymer ?
#
loop_
_entity_poly.entity_id
_entity_poly.type
_entity_poly.pdbx_seq_one_letter_code
_entity_poly.pdbx_strand_id
1 'polypeptide(L)'
;MTIPLFPEGGLASSVITTVWVGVFVLCFFNLRFGWVLSGLVVPGYLVPLIIVKPIAAGVIVIEAVLTYCIVWFFSEKAGPGRWPALFGRDRFMGLILVSIAVRLTLDGYVLPALSQQLAANGMARFDWQSDLQSFGLVIISLLANQFWKPGLARGLFAMVVTVGLTWAIVRFGLMELTNFRISGVSYLYEGLASSILASPKAYMILVLTALYASHMNVKYGWDFSGILIPALIALQWYQPTKILTSFVEAGIIYLIAIAVLKLPMLANTTIEGGRKLLLFFNISFAYKLVLGHLLVLFSVEVKTTDVYGFGYLLATLIAIKAHDKQIFPRLMRTTLQVSLVGAVAGNLVGFVLSTALPLAGGVAASAAMTNSSVAASVERRLAVSAIGNAYLQEWRGGAQALDRQAAETLSDLIRLLEAGLPPLEADMRASAGGWRVETLPGGAVALLRADRKGGDLLLHYPEASRGISVVVPHPTDEHGAALAGLALRETQDARWLVIAAPLQVEAIGQASVLQVFRAASALPELAVQGVGDGGEESVAYLAGRAATDIDLDAMTRAVPGLAMRFAASDNGGSGVDGARIELTRSGIDRIAARLINEPAEARRCTVEPAMPGATPVTDMAELAFLRGAIIEPVLEAMPRGSLPLDVRLAAEWLGLTLAPCIDADGGEIWHLASGRRIAGQAMFDPTREPARVVHGFASVANGEGVAADGGARQAIADAMTMRRAWGAGILLIAPDEEAYGGAQLSPFGVANQTVVRHLGNRPGYVAQIRPKPAELGVSAQRTAFVVPDRISFGGLGNGDALAGLIEAVGEAGYDPVVASRDAGTATIEGRPENSLRYFDQSQNKRYAIVMIDAGGAR
;
A
#
# COMPACT_ATOMS: atom_id res chain seq x y z
N MET A 1 26.76 13.51 12.88
CA MET A 1 26.24 14.86 12.58
C MET A 1 26.03 14.93 11.07
N THR A 2 24.79 15.06 10.59
CA THR A 2 24.47 15.10 9.15
C THR A 2 24.37 16.55 8.68
N ILE A 3 24.95 16.86 7.52
CA ILE A 3 24.87 18.21 6.94
C ILE A 3 23.59 18.30 6.08
N PRO A 4 22.65 19.22 6.37
CA PRO A 4 21.42 19.39 5.60
C PRO A 4 21.72 20.13 4.28
N LEU A 5 22.19 19.38 3.28
CA LEU A 5 22.59 19.93 1.97
C LEU A 5 21.41 20.00 0.98
N PHE A 6 20.47 19.06 1.06
CA PHE A 6 19.38 18.93 0.10
C PHE A 6 18.04 19.42 0.67
N PRO A 7 17.17 20.06 -0.15
CA PRO A 7 15.85 20.47 0.32
C PRO A 7 14.95 19.26 0.57
N GLU A 8 14.21 19.27 1.67
CA GLU A 8 13.27 18.22 2.04
C GLU A 8 12.13 18.11 1.02
N GLY A 9 11.66 16.89 0.74
CA GLY A 9 10.64 16.63 -0.29
C GLY A 9 11.11 16.81 -1.76
N GLY A 10 12.39 17.16 -1.98
CA GLY A 10 12.99 17.38 -3.30
C GLY A 10 14.19 16.47 -3.59
N LEU A 11 15.39 17.05 -3.66
CA LEU A 11 16.63 16.34 -4.05
C LEU A 11 17.16 15.37 -2.98
N ALA A 12 16.70 15.50 -1.73
CA ALA A 12 17.08 14.63 -0.62
C ALA A 12 16.65 13.17 -0.83
N SER A 13 15.62 12.95 -1.66
CA SER A 13 15.05 11.62 -1.95
C SER A 13 14.87 11.39 -3.44
N SER A 14 15.75 11.96 -4.28
CA SER A 14 15.62 11.94 -5.74
C SER A 14 16.76 11.20 -6.45
N VAL A 15 16.39 10.47 -7.50
CA VAL A 15 17.29 9.83 -8.48
C VAL A 15 18.21 10.84 -9.18
N ILE A 16 17.80 12.11 -9.25
CA ILE A 16 18.58 13.18 -9.89
C ILE A 16 19.98 13.26 -9.25
N THR A 17 20.07 13.12 -7.93
CA THR A 17 21.32 13.21 -7.18
C THR A 17 22.25 12.03 -7.49
N THR A 18 21.73 10.80 -7.59
CA THR A 18 22.55 9.62 -7.92
C THR A 18 22.99 9.62 -9.38
N VAL A 19 22.15 10.13 -10.28
CA VAL A 19 22.48 10.33 -11.70
C VAL A 19 23.55 11.39 -11.89
N TRP A 20 23.47 12.49 -11.15
CA TRP A 20 24.51 13.52 -11.15
C TRP A 20 25.87 12.94 -10.74
N VAL A 21 25.94 12.15 -9.65
CA VAL A 21 27.17 11.45 -9.25
C VAL A 21 27.65 10.47 -10.34
N GLY A 22 26.74 9.68 -10.91
CA GLY A 22 27.07 8.73 -11.96
C GLY A 22 27.68 9.39 -13.21
N VAL A 23 27.17 10.57 -13.60
CA VAL A 23 27.72 11.37 -14.70
C VAL A 23 29.12 11.87 -14.39
N PHE A 24 29.38 12.29 -13.14
CA PHE A 24 30.72 12.67 -12.69
C PHE A 24 31.71 11.54 -12.81
N VAL A 25 31.34 10.37 -12.31
CA VAL A 25 32.17 9.16 -12.39
C VAL A 25 32.46 8.81 -13.85
N LEU A 26 31.43 8.75 -14.71
CA LEU A 26 31.62 8.38 -16.11
C LEU A 26 32.47 9.41 -16.87
N CYS A 27 32.26 10.71 -16.63
CA CYS A 27 33.06 11.77 -17.25
C CYS A 27 34.51 11.75 -16.75
N PHE A 28 34.75 11.43 -15.48
CA PHE A 28 36.10 11.24 -14.95
C PHE A 28 36.82 10.12 -15.70
N PHE A 29 36.21 8.94 -15.84
CA PHE A 29 36.80 7.82 -16.57
C PHE A 29 36.94 8.09 -18.08
N ASN A 30 36.01 8.84 -18.68
CA ASN A 30 36.14 9.29 -20.06
C ASN A 30 37.34 10.22 -20.26
N LEU A 31 37.50 11.23 -19.41
CA LEU A 31 38.59 12.21 -19.52
C LEU A 31 39.95 11.60 -19.15
N ARG A 32 39.98 10.66 -18.21
CA ARG A 32 41.23 10.06 -17.71
C ARG A 32 41.71 8.86 -18.51
N PHE A 33 40.78 8.02 -18.98
CA PHE A 33 41.07 6.73 -19.60
C PHE A 33 40.42 6.54 -20.99
N GLY A 34 39.73 7.56 -21.52
CA GLY A 34 39.12 7.50 -22.84
C GLY A 34 37.90 6.57 -22.93
N TRP A 35 37.28 6.21 -21.79
CA TRP A 35 36.10 5.34 -21.77
C TRP A 35 34.92 5.95 -22.52
N VAL A 36 34.05 5.11 -23.08
CA VAL A 36 32.90 5.59 -23.86
C VAL A 36 31.85 6.27 -22.97
N LEU A 37 31.33 7.42 -23.41
CA LEU A 37 30.22 8.14 -22.76
C LEU A 37 28.84 7.54 -23.09
N SER A 38 28.80 6.28 -23.53
CA SER A 38 27.53 5.58 -23.82
C SER A 38 26.90 5.13 -22.50
N GLY A 39 25.57 5.18 -22.40
CA GLY A 39 24.88 4.81 -21.16
C GLY A 39 25.11 5.82 -20.01
N LEU A 40 25.23 7.12 -20.32
CA LEU A 40 25.56 8.20 -19.39
C LEU A 40 24.84 8.13 -18.02
N VAL A 41 23.61 7.63 -18.04
CA VAL A 41 22.65 7.67 -16.95
C VAL A 41 22.68 6.38 -16.13
N VAL A 42 23.18 5.30 -16.73
CA VAL A 42 23.03 3.93 -16.23
C VAL A 42 23.63 3.76 -14.83
N PRO A 43 24.83 4.30 -14.50
CA PRO A 43 25.37 4.16 -13.15
C PRO A 43 24.47 4.76 -12.07
N GLY A 44 23.90 5.95 -12.29
CA GLY A 44 23.05 6.58 -11.30
C GLY A 44 21.65 5.97 -11.17
N TYR A 45 21.20 5.23 -12.18
CA TYR A 45 19.96 4.45 -12.14
C TYR A 45 20.11 3.13 -11.40
N LEU A 46 21.22 2.44 -11.66
CA LEU A 46 21.42 1.10 -11.13
C LEU A 46 21.78 1.14 -9.64
N VAL A 47 22.44 2.20 -9.16
CA VAL A 47 22.85 2.31 -7.75
C VAL A 47 21.70 2.32 -6.75
N PRO A 48 20.65 3.15 -6.90
CA PRO A 48 19.47 3.05 -6.03
C PRO A 48 18.84 1.66 -6.04
N LEU A 49 18.78 1.02 -7.22
CA LEU A 49 18.25 -0.33 -7.35
C LEU A 49 19.15 -1.37 -6.68
N ILE A 50 20.47 -1.26 -6.75
CA ILE A 50 21.40 -2.15 -6.05
C ILE A 50 21.24 -2.03 -4.53
N ILE A 51 21.00 -0.81 -4.03
CA ILE A 51 20.84 -0.56 -2.58
C ILE A 51 19.49 -1.10 -2.08
N VAL A 52 18.40 -0.89 -2.84
CA VAL A 52 17.04 -1.21 -2.39
C VAL A 52 16.59 -2.61 -2.83
N LYS A 53 16.85 -3.00 -4.09
CA LYS A 53 16.44 -4.27 -4.71
C LYS A 53 17.57 -4.88 -5.58
N PRO A 54 18.61 -5.47 -4.97
CA PRO A 54 19.80 -5.94 -5.69
C PRO A 54 19.52 -7.00 -6.76
N ILE A 55 18.52 -7.85 -6.54
CA ILE A 55 18.11 -8.90 -7.50
C ILE A 55 17.56 -8.26 -8.78
N ALA A 56 16.71 -7.23 -8.65
CA ALA A 56 16.16 -6.51 -9.80
C ALA A 56 17.26 -5.83 -10.64
N ALA A 57 18.25 -5.23 -9.98
CA ALA A 57 19.42 -4.72 -10.68
C ALA A 57 20.18 -5.83 -11.43
N GLY A 58 20.33 -7.01 -10.83
CA GLY A 58 20.94 -8.17 -11.47
C GLY A 58 20.18 -8.64 -12.72
N VAL A 59 18.86 -8.76 -12.65
CA VAL A 59 18.00 -9.14 -13.77
C VAL A 59 18.13 -8.14 -14.93
N ILE A 60 18.11 -6.83 -14.65
CA ILE A 60 18.29 -5.78 -15.67
C ILE A 60 19.63 -5.93 -16.40
N VAL A 61 20.70 -6.27 -15.68
CA VAL A 61 22.02 -6.51 -16.28
C VAL A 61 21.97 -7.74 -17.20
N ILE A 62 21.34 -8.83 -16.76
CA ILE A 62 21.17 -10.04 -17.57
C ILE A 62 20.35 -9.75 -18.84
N GLU A 63 19.23 -9.05 -18.71
CA GLU A 63 18.38 -8.62 -19.82
C GLU A 63 19.15 -7.77 -20.84
N ALA A 64 19.99 -6.86 -20.36
CA ALA A 64 20.81 -6.01 -21.23
C ALA A 64 21.89 -6.80 -21.97
N VAL A 65 22.51 -7.79 -21.31
CA VAL A 65 23.46 -8.70 -21.95
C VAL A 65 22.78 -9.55 -23.01
N LEU A 66 21.61 -10.13 -22.72
CA LEU A 66 20.83 -10.90 -23.69
C LEU A 66 20.41 -10.05 -24.88
N THR A 67 19.88 -8.85 -24.62
CA THR A 67 19.50 -7.88 -25.65
C THR A 67 20.69 -7.55 -26.56
N TYR A 68 21.86 -7.24 -25.96
CA TYR A 68 23.09 -6.99 -26.70
C TYR A 68 23.47 -8.19 -27.57
N CYS A 69 23.48 -9.40 -27.01
CA CYS A 69 23.87 -10.63 -27.71
C CYS A 69 22.95 -10.94 -28.90
N ILE A 70 21.63 -10.77 -28.74
CA ILE A 70 20.65 -11.01 -29.81
C ILE A 70 20.83 -10.01 -30.95
N VAL A 71 20.93 -8.72 -30.64
CA VAL A 71 21.11 -7.67 -31.67
C VAL A 71 22.47 -7.80 -32.34
N TRP A 72 23.52 -8.11 -31.59
CA TRP A 72 24.85 -8.36 -32.13
C TRP A 72 24.86 -9.57 -33.07
N PHE A 73 24.24 -10.68 -32.67
CA PHE A 73 24.13 -11.87 -33.51
C PHE A 73 23.35 -11.58 -34.80
N PHE A 74 22.23 -10.87 -34.70
CA PHE A 74 21.42 -10.47 -35.85
C PHE A 74 22.20 -9.55 -36.81
N SER A 75 22.86 -8.52 -36.27
CA SER A 75 23.56 -7.52 -37.10
C SER A 75 24.86 -8.04 -37.72
N GLU A 76 25.67 -8.80 -36.98
CA GLU A 76 27.03 -9.14 -37.39
C GLU A 76 27.14 -10.55 -37.98
N LYS A 77 26.34 -11.52 -37.50
CA LYS A 77 26.48 -12.94 -37.85
C LYS A 77 25.39 -13.45 -38.78
N ALA A 78 24.15 -13.00 -38.64
CA ALA A 78 23.03 -13.34 -39.53
C ALA A 78 22.93 -12.41 -40.76
N GLY A 79 23.59 -11.24 -40.71
CA GLY A 79 23.53 -10.18 -41.72
C GLY A 79 24.28 -10.38 -43.04
N PRO A 80 25.36 -11.17 -43.18
CA PRO A 80 26.10 -11.24 -44.45
C PRO A 80 25.24 -11.85 -45.58
N GLY A 81 24.74 -10.99 -46.49
CA GLY A 81 24.14 -11.39 -47.77
C GLY A 81 22.61 -11.28 -47.92
N ARG A 82 21.85 -11.01 -46.85
CA ARG A 82 20.37 -10.87 -46.94
C ARG A 82 19.78 -9.61 -46.31
N TRP A 83 20.45 -8.98 -45.35
CA TRP A 83 19.93 -7.81 -44.62
C TRP A 83 21.03 -6.75 -44.44
N PRO A 84 20.72 -5.45 -44.49
CA PRO A 84 21.69 -4.39 -44.21
C PRO A 84 22.09 -4.40 -42.72
N ALA A 85 23.38 -4.18 -42.44
CA ALA A 85 23.89 -4.04 -41.07
C ALA A 85 23.22 -2.84 -40.37
N LEU A 86 22.82 -3.02 -39.09
CA LEU A 86 22.16 -1.96 -38.33
C LEU A 86 23.17 -0.86 -37.96
N PHE A 87 23.02 0.33 -38.55
CA PHE A 87 23.95 1.44 -38.35
C PHE A 87 23.32 2.60 -37.56
N GLY A 88 24.17 3.37 -36.86
CA GLY A 88 23.77 4.67 -36.31
C GLY A 88 22.65 4.66 -35.27
N ARG A 89 21.43 5.09 -35.66
CA ARG A 89 20.25 5.17 -34.77
C ARG A 89 19.32 3.96 -34.91
N ASP A 90 19.40 3.25 -36.04
CA ASP A 90 18.62 2.02 -36.28
C ASP A 90 19.12 0.88 -35.39
N ARG A 91 20.42 0.86 -35.05
CA ARG A 91 20.95 -0.06 -34.03
C ARG A 91 20.28 0.14 -32.66
N PHE A 92 20.05 1.40 -32.29
CA PHE A 92 19.49 1.74 -30.99
C PHE A 92 17.99 1.43 -30.96
N MET A 93 17.30 1.63 -32.10
CA MET A 93 15.94 1.09 -32.30
C MET A 93 15.90 -0.43 -32.13
N GLY A 94 16.82 -1.16 -32.76
CA GLY A 94 16.93 -2.60 -32.63
C GLY A 94 17.12 -3.04 -31.18
N LEU A 95 17.99 -2.37 -30.43
CA LEU A 95 18.18 -2.62 -29.00
C LEU A 95 16.91 -2.35 -28.18
N ILE A 96 16.14 -1.29 -28.48
CA ILE A 96 14.85 -1.02 -27.81
C ILE A 96 13.87 -2.15 -28.11
N LEU A 97 13.64 -2.51 -29.38
CA LEU A 97 12.68 -3.55 -29.76
C LEU A 97 13.04 -4.92 -29.17
N VAL A 98 14.31 -5.31 -29.25
CA VAL A 98 14.76 -6.59 -28.70
C VAL A 98 14.69 -6.57 -27.18
N SER A 99 14.98 -5.46 -26.51
CA SER A 99 14.84 -5.39 -25.05
C SER A 99 13.40 -5.65 -24.59
N ILE A 100 12.41 -5.19 -25.36
CA ILE A 100 10.99 -5.44 -25.08
C ILE A 100 10.67 -6.93 -25.28
N ALA A 101 11.13 -7.53 -26.38
CA ALA A 101 10.90 -8.94 -26.65
C ALA A 101 11.56 -9.85 -25.58
N VAL A 102 12.80 -9.56 -25.21
CA VAL A 102 13.53 -10.25 -24.14
C VAL A 102 12.75 -10.14 -22.83
N ARG A 103 12.29 -8.94 -22.50
CA ARG A 103 11.53 -8.69 -21.27
C ARG A 103 10.19 -9.43 -21.25
N LEU A 104 9.38 -9.32 -22.30
CA LEU A 104 8.10 -10.04 -22.40
C LEU A 104 8.30 -11.57 -22.31
N THR A 105 9.39 -12.09 -22.86
CA THR A 105 9.70 -13.52 -22.80
C THR A 105 10.16 -13.94 -21.40
N LEU A 106 11.03 -13.16 -20.76
CA LEU A 106 11.53 -13.46 -19.42
C LEU A 106 10.44 -13.30 -18.36
N ASP A 107 9.69 -12.20 -18.39
CA ASP A 107 8.59 -11.93 -17.45
C ASP A 107 7.42 -12.91 -17.66
N GLY A 108 7.10 -13.26 -18.91
CA GLY A 108 5.97 -14.12 -19.23
C GLY A 108 6.20 -15.62 -19.02
N TYR A 109 7.42 -16.10 -19.26
CA TYR A 109 7.69 -17.55 -19.31
C TYR A 109 8.85 -17.99 -18.42
N VAL A 110 10.00 -17.31 -18.48
CA VAL A 110 11.24 -17.83 -17.87
C VAL A 110 11.29 -17.59 -16.36
N LEU A 111 10.95 -16.39 -15.89
CA LEU A 111 10.97 -16.05 -14.47
C LEU A 111 9.90 -16.80 -13.66
N PRO A 112 8.65 -16.96 -14.15
CA PRO A 112 7.65 -17.80 -13.48
C PRO A 112 8.02 -19.29 -13.46
N ALA A 113 8.62 -19.82 -14.53
CA ALA A 113 9.06 -21.22 -14.55
C ALA A 113 10.23 -21.48 -13.59
N LEU A 114 11.18 -20.54 -13.54
CA LEU A 114 12.30 -20.58 -12.60
C LEU A 114 11.80 -20.45 -11.15
N SER A 115 10.81 -19.59 -10.88
CA SER A 115 10.23 -19.44 -9.53
C SER A 115 9.57 -20.73 -9.04
N GLN A 116 8.81 -21.41 -9.91
CA GLN A 116 8.18 -22.70 -9.59
C GLN A 116 9.21 -23.80 -9.32
N GLN A 117 10.31 -23.84 -10.08
CA GLN A 117 11.39 -24.83 -9.86
C GLN A 117 12.20 -24.56 -8.59
N LEU A 118 12.45 -23.30 -8.22
CA LEU A 118 13.12 -22.97 -6.96
C LEU A 118 12.21 -23.17 -5.74
N ALA A 119 10.91 -22.92 -5.87
CA ALA A 119 9.93 -23.21 -4.82
C ALA A 119 9.88 -24.71 -4.49
N ALA A 120 10.01 -25.58 -5.50
CA ALA A 120 10.04 -27.03 -5.32
C ALA A 120 11.26 -27.55 -4.54
N ASN A 121 12.37 -26.79 -4.50
CA ASN A 121 13.63 -27.17 -3.83
C ASN A 121 13.76 -26.59 -2.41
N GLY A 122 12.66 -26.15 -1.78
CA GLY A 122 12.65 -25.67 -0.39
C GLY A 122 13.09 -24.21 -0.20
N MET A 123 13.36 -23.48 -1.29
CA MET A 123 13.64 -22.04 -1.26
C MET A 123 12.38 -21.24 -1.63
N ALA A 124 11.34 -21.31 -0.78
CA ALA A 124 10.05 -20.63 -0.96
C ALA A 124 10.09 -19.09 -0.84
N ARG A 125 11.26 -18.46 -1.01
CA ARG A 125 11.53 -17.06 -0.65
C ARG A 125 11.58 -16.07 -1.81
N PHE A 126 11.20 -16.48 -3.02
CA PHE A 126 11.37 -15.62 -4.19
C PHE A 126 10.04 -15.32 -4.88
N ASP A 127 9.43 -14.20 -4.50
CA ASP A 127 8.27 -13.63 -5.18
C ASP A 127 8.76 -12.72 -6.34
N TRP A 128 8.88 -13.29 -7.54
CA TRP A 128 9.38 -12.60 -8.74
C TRP A 128 8.32 -11.71 -9.40
N GLN A 129 7.04 -11.85 -9.02
CA GLN A 129 5.91 -11.28 -9.76
C GLN A 129 5.59 -9.84 -9.37
N SER A 130 5.80 -9.46 -8.10
CA SER A 130 5.50 -8.12 -7.58
C SER A 130 6.65 -7.10 -7.76
N ASP A 131 7.90 -7.57 -7.88
CA ASP A 131 9.08 -6.71 -7.69
C ASP A 131 9.91 -6.35 -8.93
N LEU A 132 9.75 -7.07 -10.06
CA LEU A 132 10.64 -6.95 -11.24
C LEU A 132 10.05 -6.20 -12.44
N GLN A 133 8.74 -5.91 -12.39
CA GLN A 133 8.02 -5.65 -13.63
C GLN A 133 8.29 -4.28 -14.26
N SER A 134 8.81 -3.23 -13.57
CA SER A 134 8.60 -1.86 -14.11
C SER A 134 9.79 -0.96 -14.46
N PHE A 135 11.04 -1.32 -14.22
CA PHE A 135 12.13 -0.34 -14.36
C PHE A 135 12.94 -0.42 -15.66
N GLY A 136 12.87 -1.55 -16.37
CA GLY A 136 13.92 -1.97 -17.29
C GLY A 136 13.98 -1.32 -18.67
N LEU A 137 12.87 -1.00 -19.34
CA LEU A 137 12.87 -0.89 -20.82
C LEU A 137 13.89 0.11 -21.42
N VAL A 138 13.96 1.32 -20.87
CA VAL A 138 14.93 2.32 -21.35
C VAL A 138 16.34 2.05 -20.82
N ILE A 139 16.47 1.54 -19.61
CA ILE A 139 17.77 1.30 -18.97
C ILE A 139 18.47 0.09 -19.60
N ILE A 140 17.74 -0.99 -19.88
CA ILE A 140 18.22 -2.21 -20.56
C ILE A 140 18.80 -1.85 -21.92
N SER A 141 18.05 -1.09 -22.73
CA SER A 141 18.49 -0.69 -24.08
C SER A 141 19.70 0.26 -24.04
N LEU A 142 19.78 1.16 -23.06
CA LEU A 142 20.94 2.03 -22.85
C LEU A 142 22.18 1.26 -22.37
N LEU A 143 22.01 0.31 -21.46
CA LEU A 143 23.07 -0.56 -20.95
C LEU A 143 23.59 -1.50 -22.06
N ALA A 144 22.69 -2.09 -22.85
CA ALA A 144 23.07 -2.89 -24.02
C ALA A 144 23.83 -2.04 -25.06
N ASN A 145 23.42 -0.79 -25.27
CA ASN A 145 24.13 0.15 -26.16
C ASN A 145 25.50 0.59 -25.59
N GLN A 146 25.73 0.49 -24.29
CA GLN A 146 27.05 0.75 -23.68
C GLN A 146 28.05 -0.35 -24.04
N PHE A 147 27.61 -1.59 -24.21
CA PHE A 147 28.46 -2.72 -24.58
C PHE A 147 28.91 -2.72 -26.05
N TRP A 148 28.21 -1.98 -26.92
CA TRP A 148 28.43 -2.04 -28.37
C TRP A 148 29.84 -1.67 -28.84
N LYS A 149 30.37 -0.53 -28.40
CA LYS A 149 31.71 -0.06 -28.81
C LYS A 149 32.88 -0.80 -28.15
N PRO A 150 32.89 -0.97 -26.81
CA PRO A 150 34.00 -1.64 -26.12
C PRO A 150 33.93 -3.17 -26.24
N GLY A 151 32.81 -3.74 -26.67
CA GLY A 151 32.50 -5.16 -26.60
C GLY A 151 31.97 -5.57 -25.21
N LEU A 152 31.38 -6.77 -25.12
CA LEU A 152 30.71 -7.24 -23.89
C LEU A 152 31.64 -7.26 -22.68
N ALA A 153 32.83 -7.87 -22.78
CA ALA A 153 33.73 -8.04 -21.64
C ALA A 153 34.26 -6.69 -21.09
N ARG A 154 34.81 -5.84 -21.96
CA ARG A 154 35.32 -4.52 -21.55
C ARG A 154 34.20 -3.57 -21.15
N GLY A 155 33.04 -3.66 -21.80
CA GLY A 155 31.85 -2.89 -21.47
C GLY A 155 31.28 -3.27 -20.10
N LEU A 156 31.22 -4.56 -19.78
CA LEU A 156 30.78 -5.07 -18.48
C LEU A 156 31.77 -4.66 -17.38
N PHE A 157 33.08 -4.77 -17.62
CA PHE A 157 34.10 -4.29 -16.68
C PHE A 157 33.96 -2.78 -16.40
N ALA A 158 33.84 -1.97 -17.45
CA ALA A 158 33.64 -0.52 -17.30
C ALA A 158 32.32 -0.20 -16.55
N MET A 159 31.25 -0.95 -16.80
CA MET A 159 29.99 -0.83 -16.08
C MET A 159 30.16 -1.15 -14.59
N VAL A 160 30.76 -2.29 -14.25
CA VAL A 160 30.98 -2.70 -12.85
C VAL A 160 31.81 -1.65 -12.10
N VAL A 161 32.88 -1.12 -12.71
CA VAL A 161 33.72 -0.10 -12.08
C VAL A 161 32.96 1.21 -11.89
N THR A 162 32.27 1.70 -12.93
CA THR A 162 31.54 2.97 -12.83
C THR A 162 30.34 2.90 -11.89
N VAL A 163 29.58 1.82 -11.92
CA VAL A 163 28.47 1.56 -10.99
C VAL A 163 28.99 1.36 -9.57
N GLY A 164 30.04 0.56 -9.38
CA GLY A 164 30.63 0.28 -8.06
C GLY A 164 31.19 1.53 -7.39
N LEU A 165 31.88 2.39 -8.15
CA LEU A 165 32.37 3.66 -7.61
C LEU A 165 31.22 4.64 -7.30
N THR A 166 30.20 4.71 -8.18
CA THR A 166 29.00 5.52 -7.92
C THR A 166 28.28 5.02 -6.67
N TRP A 167 28.16 3.70 -6.50
CA TRP A 167 27.59 3.07 -5.30
C TRP A 167 28.38 3.45 -4.04
N ALA A 168 29.71 3.37 -4.09
CA ALA A 168 30.54 3.72 -2.95
C ALA A 168 30.38 5.20 -2.55
N ILE A 169 30.36 6.12 -3.52
CA ILE A 169 30.17 7.56 -3.27
C ILE A 169 28.78 7.83 -2.68
N VAL A 170 27.73 7.19 -3.22
CA VAL A 170 26.35 7.40 -2.73
C VAL A 170 26.17 6.78 -1.34
N ARG A 171 26.61 5.54 -1.13
CA ARG A 171 26.39 4.78 0.11
C ARG A 171 27.21 5.30 1.27
N PHE A 172 28.49 5.59 1.07
CA PHE A 172 29.41 6.01 2.14
C PHE A 172 29.64 7.52 2.19
N GLY A 173 29.45 8.23 1.08
CA GLY A 173 29.56 9.69 1.04
C GLY A 173 28.21 10.36 1.32
N LEU A 174 27.27 10.25 0.38
CA LEU A 174 26.01 11.02 0.45
C LEU A 174 25.09 10.57 1.59
N MET A 175 24.87 9.27 1.76
CA MET A 175 23.92 8.78 2.79
C MET A 175 24.44 8.97 4.22
N GLU A 176 25.75 8.90 4.45
CA GLU A 176 26.34 9.01 5.79
C GLU A 176 26.60 10.46 6.20
N LEU A 177 27.05 11.31 5.27
CA LEU A 177 27.49 12.67 5.57
C LEU A 177 26.40 13.73 5.37
N THR A 178 25.35 13.43 4.59
CA THR A 178 24.30 14.39 4.23
C THR A 178 22.90 13.89 4.59
N ASN A 179 21.88 14.71 4.36
CA ASN A 179 20.47 14.36 4.56
C ASN A 179 19.83 13.55 3.41
N PHE A 180 20.63 12.86 2.58
CA PHE A 180 20.14 12.05 1.46
C PHE A 180 19.56 10.70 1.91
N ARG A 181 18.29 10.41 1.56
CA ARG A 181 17.57 9.19 1.96
C ARG A 181 17.11 8.38 0.75
N ILE A 182 17.48 7.09 0.72
CA ILE A 182 17.12 6.16 -0.37
C ILE A 182 15.66 5.67 -0.28
N SER A 183 15.05 5.72 0.91
CA SER A 183 13.68 5.23 1.13
C SER A 183 12.62 6.02 0.34
N GLY A 184 12.76 7.34 0.22
CA GLY A 184 11.86 8.17 -0.59
C GLY A 184 12.01 7.96 -2.11
N VAL A 185 13.16 7.45 -2.55
CA VAL A 185 13.42 7.08 -3.95
C VAL A 185 12.59 5.84 -4.31
N SER A 186 12.43 4.86 -3.40
CA SER A 186 11.58 3.68 -3.58
C SER A 186 10.09 4.05 -3.77
N TYR A 187 9.57 5.02 -3.02
CA TYR A 187 8.17 5.47 -3.14
C TYR A 187 7.87 6.19 -4.46
N LEU A 188 8.79 7.02 -4.97
CA LEU A 188 8.64 7.65 -6.29
C LEU A 188 8.71 6.61 -7.42
N TYR A 189 9.52 5.58 -7.21
CA TYR A 189 9.68 4.46 -8.12
C TYR A 189 8.43 3.58 -8.16
N GLU A 190 7.87 3.20 -7.02
CA GLU A 190 6.67 2.37 -6.93
C GLU A 190 5.45 3.02 -7.62
N GLY A 191 5.30 4.35 -7.52
CA GLY A 191 4.26 5.11 -8.21
C GLY A 191 4.43 5.21 -9.74
N LEU A 192 5.66 5.46 -10.23
CA LEU A 192 5.95 5.45 -11.67
C LEU A 192 5.85 4.04 -12.26
N ALA A 193 6.24 3.04 -11.47
CA ALA A 193 6.22 1.64 -11.83
C ALA A 193 4.80 1.12 -12.02
N SER A 194 3.94 1.42 -11.05
CA SER A 194 2.51 1.14 -11.08
C SER A 194 1.83 1.81 -12.29
N SER A 195 2.13 3.09 -12.54
CA SER A 195 1.44 3.88 -13.57
C SER A 195 1.85 3.53 -15.03
N ILE A 196 3.11 3.18 -15.28
CA ILE A 196 3.59 2.87 -16.64
C ILE A 196 3.34 1.39 -17.03
N LEU A 197 3.37 0.47 -16.07
CA LEU A 197 3.04 -0.95 -16.32
C LEU A 197 1.56 -1.24 -16.45
N ALA A 198 0.71 -0.49 -15.74
CA ALA A 198 -0.72 -0.75 -15.72
C ALA A 198 -1.40 -0.59 -17.09
N SER A 199 -0.70 -0.09 -18.12
CA SER A 199 -1.25 0.03 -19.46
C SER A 199 -0.26 -0.36 -20.57
N PRO A 200 -0.51 -1.46 -21.31
CA PRO A 200 0.17 -1.81 -22.57
C PRO A 200 0.26 -0.66 -23.59
N LYS A 201 -0.63 0.34 -23.44
CA LYS A 201 -0.66 1.60 -24.18
C LYS A 201 0.63 2.42 -24.05
N ALA A 202 1.23 2.48 -22.86
CA ALA A 202 2.47 3.24 -22.64
C ALA A 202 3.65 2.66 -23.44
N TYR A 203 3.75 1.33 -23.51
CA TYR A 203 4.75 0.65 -24.34
C TYR A 203 4.56 0.95 -25.82
N MET A 204 3.31 0.92 -26.31
CA MET A 204 3.01 1.25 -27.70
C MET A 204 3.35 2.70 -28.05
N ILE A 205 3.03 3.66 -27.17
CA ILE A 205 3.42 5.07 -27.35
C ILE A 205 4.93 5.21 -27.46
N LEU A 206 5.70 4.62 -26.54
CA LEU A 206 7.16 4.74 -26.54
C LEU A 206 7.77 4.16 -27.82
N VAL A 207 7.38 2.94 -28.20
CA VAL A 207 7.93 2.24 -29.37
C VAL A 207 7.54 2.92 -30.67
N LEU A 208 6.26 3.23 -30.86
CA LEU A 208 5.79 3.85 -32.11
C LEU A 208 6.34 5.26 -32.26
N THR A 209 6.44 6.02 -31.17
CA THR A 209 7.09 7.34 -31.23
C THR A 209 8.57 7.22 -31.57
N ALA A 210 9.29 6.28 -30.95
CA ALA A 210 10.71 6.08 -31.24
C ALA A 210 10.92 5.63 -32.71
N LEU A 211 10.07 4.74 -33.23
CA LEU A 211 10.06 4.29 -34.63
C LEU A 211 9.82 5.46 -35.57
N TYR A 212 8.78 6.24 -35.29
CA TYR A 212 8.46 7.43 -36.07
C TYR A 212 9.60 8.46 -36.02
N ALA A 213 10.18 8.70 -34.85
CA ALA A 213 11.33 9.59 -34.68
C ALA A 213 12.57 9.11 -35.45
N SER A 214 12.85 7.81 -35.46
CA SER A 214 13.95 7.23 -36.26
C SER A 214 13.70 7.44 -37.75
N HIS A 215 12.49 7.15 -38.22
CA HIS A 215 12.12 7.32 -39.62
C HIS A 215 12.18 8.79 -40.07
N MET A 216 11.63 9.71 -39.27
CA MET A 216 11.69 11.15 -39.56
C MET A 216 13.12 11.68 -39.55
N ASN A 217 13.99 11.13 -38.70
CA ASN A 217 15.40 11.51 -38.70
C ASN A 217 16.11 11.05 -39.98
N VAL A 218 15.86 9.83 -40.46
CA VAL A 218 16.48 9.31 -41.69
C VAL A 218 15.92 10.01 -42.94
N LYS A 219 14.60 10.18 -43.03
CA LYS A 219 13.94 10.72 -44.24
C LYS A 219 14.04 12.23 -44.39
N TYR A 220 13.87 12.98 -43.30
CA TYR A 220 13.80 14.45 -43.32
C TYR A 220 15.00 15.13 -42.65
N GLY A 221 15.96 14.36 -42.13
CA GLY A 221 17.13 14.91 -41.43
C GLY A 221 16.80 15.59 -40.10
N TRP A 222 15.60 15.38 -39.55
CA TRP A 222 15.17 16.01 -38.31
C TRP A 222 16.02 15.50 -37.13
N ASP A 223 16.78 16.38 -36.48
CA ASP A 223 17.69 15.99 -35.41
C ASP A 223 17.06 16.21 -34.02
N PHE A 224 16.83 15.12 -33.30
CA PHE A 224 16.23 15.09 -31.95
C PHE A 224 17.23 14.79 -30.84
N SER A 225 18.53 14.70 -31.15
CA SER A 225 19.57 14.24 -30.21
C SER A 225 19.40 12.81 -29.65
N GLY A 226 18.41 12.08 -30.13
CA GLY A 226 18.08 10.76 -29.65
C GLY A 226 16.62 10.49 -29.88
N ILE A 227 16.32 9.34 -30.45
CA ILE A 227 14.94 8.89 -30.73
C ILE A 227 14.09 8.75 -29.45
N LEU A 228 14.74 8.64 -28.28
CA LEU A 228 14.08 8.57 -26.98
C LEU A 228 13.55 9.91 -26.49
N ILE A 229 14.13 11.04 -26.88
CA ILE A 229 13.69 12.36 -26.38
C ILE A 229 12.22 12.63 -26.80
N PRO A 230 11.85 12.52 -28.10
CA PRO A 230 10.45 12.58 -28.50
C PRO A 230 9.58 11.49 -27.87
N ALA A 231 10.08 10.26 -27.75
CA ALA A 231 9.31 9.13 -27.19
C ALA A 231 8.97 9.31 -25.71
N LEU A 232 9.90 9.85 -24.93
CA LEU A 232 9.70 10.17 -23.52
C LEU A 232 8.73 11.34 -23.34
N ILE A 233 8.80 12.37 -24.21
CA ILE A 233 7.82 13.46 -24.21
C ILE A 233 6.45 12.96 -24.65
N ALA A 234 6.37 11.97 -25.53
CA ALA A 234 5.09 11.42 -25.99
C ALA A 234 4.26 10.84 -24.83
N LEU A 235 4.93 10.20 -23.87
CA LEU A 235 4.30 9.71 -22.64
C LEU A 235 3.76 10.83 -21.74
N GLN A 236 4.24 12.06 -21.90
CA GLN A 236 3.85 13.20 -21.08
C GLN A 236 2.68 13.99 -21.65
N TRP A 237 2.09 13.58 -22.77
CA TRP A 237 0.88 14.23 -23.27
C TRP A 237 -0.31 14.10 -22.31
N TYR A 238 -0.25 13.17 -21.35
CA TYR A 238 -1.19 13.08 -20.23
C TYR A 238 -0.94 14.12 -19.12
N GLN A 239 0.24 14.75 -19.10
CA GLN A 239 0.62 15.81 -18.16
C GLN A 239 1.26 16.98 -18.92
N PRO A 240 0.47 17.79 -19.65
CA PRO A 240 0.99 18.85 -20.51
C PRO A 240 1.80 19.91 -19.74
N THR A 241 1.47 20.11 -18.46
CA THR A 241 2.23 20.97 -17.53
C THR A 241 3.70 20.52 -17.42
N LYS A 242 3.96 19.21 -17.41
CA LYS A 242 5.30 18.64 -17.35
C LYS A 242 6.10 18.82 -18.63
N ILE A 243 5.45 18.78 -19.80
CA ILE A 243 6.09 19.11 -21.08
C ILE A 243 6.54 20.56 -21.06
N LEU A 244 5.66 21.46 -20.63
CA LEU A 244 5.95 22.90 -20.56
C LEU A 244 7.10 23.19 -19.58
N THR A 245 7.04 22.65 -18.36
CA THR A 245 8.11 22.86 -17.38
C THR A 245 9.45 22.28 -17.85
N SER A 246 9.47 21.13 -18.54
CA SER A 246 10.70 20.60 -19.16
C SER A 246 11.33 21.54 -20.19
N PHE A 247 10.54 22.17 -21.07
CA PHE A 247 11.07 23.11 -22.06
C PHE A 247 11.50 24.43 -21.45
N VAL A 248 10.74 24.95 -20.47
CA VAL A 248 11.13 26.14 -19.70
C VAL A 248 12.44 25.89 -18.98
N GLU A 249 12.56 24.76 -18.27
CA GLU A 249 13.79 24.36 -17.58
C GLU A 249 14.97 24.22 -18.56
N ALA A 250 14.77 23.56 -19.72
CA ALA A 250 15.79 23.45 -20.75
C ALA A 250 16.24 24.83 -21.27
N GLY A 251 15.30 25.75 -21.45
CA GLY A 251 15.57 27.13 -21.85
C GLY A 251 16.41 27.88 -20.82
N ILE A 252 16.05 27.78 -19.53
CA ILE A 252 16.80 28.39 -18.43
C ILE A 252 18.23 27.83 -18.38
N ILE A 253 18.39 26.51 -18.42
CA ILE A 253 19.72 25.86 -18.42
C ILE A 253 20.54 26.32 -19.63
N TYR A 254 19.93 26.39 -20.82
CA TYR A 254 20.58 26.85 -22.05
C TYR A 254 21.07 28.29 -21.94
N LEU A 255 20.24 29.21 -21.43
CA LEU A 255 20.59 30.62 -21.25
C LEU A 255 21.71 30.80 -20.22
N ILE A 256 21.61 30.12 -19.07
CA ILE A 256 22.67 30.16 -18.04
C ILE A 256 23.97 29.61 -18.62
N ALA A 257 23.93 28.50 -19.36
CA ALA A 257 25.13 27.92 -19.97
C ALA A 257 25.80 28.88 -20.97
N ILE A 258 25.03 29.59 -21.81
CA ILE A 258 25.57 30.61 -22.69
C ILE A 258 26.21 31.76 -21.90
N ALA A 259 25.54 32.23 -20.84
CA ALA A 259 26.08 33.29 -19.99
C ALA A 259 27.41 32.87 -19.33
N VAL A 260 27.45 31.66 -18.78
CA VAL A 260 28.65 31.09 -18.13
C VAL A 260 29.79 30.90 -19.14
N LEU A 261 29.51 30.39 -20.34
CA LEU A 261 30.54 30.20 -21.38
C LEU A 261 31.08 31.53 -21.94
N LYS A 262 30.33 32.63 -21.81
CA LYS A 262 30.78 33.98 -22.17
C LYS A 262 31.63 34.67 -21.10
N LEU A 263 31.78 34.09 -19.90
CA LEU A 263 32.63 34.65 -18.86
C LEU A 263 34.10 34.65 -19.30
N PRO A 264 34.89 35.68 -18.98
CA PRO A 264 36.27 35.83 -19.44
C PRO A 264 37.19 34.67 -19.03
N MET A 265 36.88 33.98 -17.94
CA MET A 265 37.61 32.80 -17.48
C MET A 265 37.38 31.56 -18.37
N LEU A 266 36.20 31.43 -19.00
CA LEU A 266 35.80 30.24 -19.77
C LEU A 266 35.77 30.51 -21.28
N ALA A 267 35.68 31.78 -21.70
CA ALA A 267 35.58 32.20 -23.10
C ALA A 267 36.80 31.78 -23.93
N ASN A 268 37.97 31.68 -23.31
CA ASN A 268 39.23 31.27 -23.94
C ASN A 268 39.52 29.77 -23.78
N THR A 269 38.60 28.98 -23.22
CA THR A 269 38.79 27.54 -22.99
C THR A 269 37.95 26.69 -23.94
N THR A 270 38.53 25.62 -24.48
CA THR A 270 37.82 24.65 -25.33
C THR A 270 37.08 23.63 -24.45
N ILE A 271 35.77 23.83 -24.32
CA ILE A 271 34.89 22.93 -23.56
C ILE A 271 34.16 21.99 -24.51
N GLU A 272 34.71 20.79 -24.70
CA GLU A 272 34.15 19.73 -25.56
C GLU A 272 34.00 18.40 -24.81
N GLY A 273 33.23 17.47 -25.39
CA GLY A 273 33.06 16.11 -24.86
C GLY A 273 32.51 16.05 -23.42
N GLY A 274 33.16 15.27 -22.56
CA GLY A 274 32.75 15.08 -21.17
C GLY A 274 32.76 16.38 -20.33
N ARG A 275 33.64 17.34 -20.64
CA ARG A 275 33.69 18.64 -19.93
C ARG A 275 32.42 19.45 -20.17
N LYS A 276 31.90 19.42 -21.40
CA LYS A 276 30.65 20.08 -21.75
C LYS A 276 29.46 19.43 -21.07
N LEU A 277 29.42 18.10 -21.02
CA LEU A 277 28.38 17.37 -20.30
C LEU A 277 28.36 17.77 -18.82
N LEU A 278 29.51 17.74 -18.15
CA LEU A 278 29.60 18.14 -16.74
C LEU A 278 29.12 19.57 -16.48
N LEU A 279 29.47 20.51 -17.36
CA LEU A 279 29.03 21.91 -17.21
C LEU A 279 27.49 22.02 -17.21
N PHE A 280 26.82 21.46 -18.21
CA PHE A 280 25.36 21.54 -18.33
C PHE A 280 24.65 20.78 -17.20
N PHE A 281 25.19 19.64 -16.79
CA PHE A 281 24.65 18.87 -15.66
C PHE A 281 24.80 19.60 -14.33
N ASN A 282 25.93 20.29 -14.10
CA ASN A 282 26.12 21.12 -12.91
C ASN A 282 25.19 22.31 -12.89
N ILE A 283 25.00 22.99 -14.02
CA ILE A 283 24.05 24.10 -14.13
C ILE A 283 22.63 23.62 -13.82
N SER A 284 22.22 22.49 -14.40
CA SER A 284 20.90 21.88 -14.14
C SER A 284 20.72 21.50 -12.67
N PHE A 285 21.73 20.86 -12.07
CA PHE A 285 21.69 20.44 -10.68
C PHE A 285 21.65 21.64 -9.73
N ALA A 286 22.48 22.66 -9.96
CA ALA A 286 22.50 23.91 -9.19
C ALA A 286 21.17 24.66 -9.31
N TYR A 287 20.61 24.77 -10.52
CA TYR A 287 19.29 25.37 -10.74
C TYR A 287 18.21 24.66 -9.91
N LYS A 288 18.14 23.32 -9.96
CA LYS A 288 17.17 22.55 -9.17
C LYS A 288 17.41 22.69 -7.66
N LEU A 289 18.66 22.71 -7.23
CA LEU A 289 19.01 22.90 -5.82
C LEU A 289 18.52 24.25 -5.30
N VAL A 290 18.76 25.32 -6.05
CA VAL A 290 18.29 26.68 -5.73
C VAL A 290 16.77 26.73 -5.75
N LEU A 291 16.13 26.22 -6.81
CA LEU A 291 14.68 26.21 -6.93
C LEU A 291 14.02 25.44 -5.78
N GLY A 292 14.56 24.29 -5.40
CA GLY A 292 14.05 23.49 -4.29
C GLY A 292 14.16 24.21 -2.95
N HIS A 293 15.25 24.94 -2.68
CA HIS A 293 15.37 25.76 -1.47
C HIS A 293 14.46 26.98 -1.52
N LEU A 294 14.31 27.65 -2.67
CA LEU A 294 13.41 28.79 -2.82
C LEU A 294 11.95 28.40 -2.57
N LEU A 295 11.50 27.25 -3.09
CA LEU A 295 10.12 26.78 -2.87
C LEU A 295 9.82 26.53 -1.39
N VAL A 296 10.78 25.95 -0.65
CA VAL A 296 10.69 25.77 0.80
C VAL A 296 10.67 27.12 1.52
N LEU A 297 11.52 28.07 1.12
CA LEU A 297 11.58 29.41 1.71
C LEU A 297 10.32 30.24 1.49
N PHE A 298 9.63 30.08 0.35
CA PHE A 298 8.39 30.78 0.05
C PHE A 298 7.14 30.06 0.57
N SER A 299 7.29 28.96 1.32
CA SER A 299 6.19 28.18 1.93
C SER A 299 5.07 27.79 0.95
N VAL A 300 5.42 27.54 -0.31
CA VAL A 300 4.45 27.09 -1.31
C VAL A 300 4.15 25.61 -1.05
N GLU A 301 2.93 25.28 -0.66
CA GLU A 301 2.44 23.89 -0.41
C GLU A 301 2.30 23.08 -1.71
N VAL A 302 3.29 23.13 -2.59
CA VAL A 302 3.37 22.32 -3.80
C VAL A 302 4.54 21.36 -3.65
N LYS A 303 4.31 20.09 -3.98
CA LYS A 303 5.36 19.07 -3.96
C LYS A 303 6.52 19.51 -4.85
N THR A 304 7.72 19.65 -4.27
CA THR A 304 8.90 20.20 -4.95
C THR A 304 9.25 19.47 -6.26
N THR A 305 8.95 18.17 -6.35
CA THR A 305 9.14 17.36 -7.57
C THR A 305 8.18 17.72 -8.72
N ASP A 306 7.06 18.36 -8.43
CA ASP A 306 6.03 18.68 -9.42
C ASP A 306 6.42 19.91 -10.24
N VAL A 307 7.26 20.77 -9.68
CA VAL A 307 7.81 21.95 -10.37
C VAL A 307 9.00 21.59 -11.28
N TYR A 308 9.71 20.49 -11.00
CA TYR A 308 10.78 20.02 -11.89
C TYR A 308 10.24 19.49 -13.22
N GLY A 309 10.97 19.75 -14.30
CA GLY A 309 10.70 19.20 -15.61
C GLY A 309 10.67 17.67 -15.59
N PHE A 310 9.85 17.10 -16.48
CA PHE A 310 9.83 15.66 -16.71
C PHE A 310 11.18 15.14 -17.15
N GLY A 311 11.56 14.01 -16.57
CA GLY A 311 12.84 13.38 -16.82
C GLY A 311 13.98 14.17 -16.16
N TYR A 312 14.61 13.52 -15.20
CA TYR A 312 15.82 13.92 -14.49
C TYR A 312 16.95 14.44 -15.41
N LEU A 313 16.93 14.12 -16.72
CA LEU A 313 17.94 14.52 -17.72
C LEU A 313 17.41 15.20 -18.96
N LEU A 314 16.11 15.12 -19.21
CA LEU A 314 15.54 15.50 -20.51
C LEU A 314 15.82 16.98 -20.79
N ALA A 315 15.55 17.85 -19.80
CA ALA A 315 15.80 19.28 -19.91
C ALA A 315 17.28 19.60 -20.17
N THR A 316 18.20 18.91 -19.48
CA THR A 316 19.65 19.09 -19.64
C THR A 316 20.13 18.64 -21.03
N LEU A 317 19.65 17.50 -21.52
CA LEU A 317 20.02 16.98 -22.84
C LEU A 317 19.49 17.86 -23.98
N ILE A 318 18.26 18.37 -23.85
CA ILE A 318 17.68 19.35 -24.78
C ILE A 318 18.52 20.63 -24.78
N ALA A 319 18.91 21.13 -23.59
CA ALA A 319 19.73 22.33 -23.46
C ALA A 319 21.12 22.18 -24.10
N ILE A 320 21.81 21.06 -23.86
CA ILE A 320 23.11 20.76 -24.47
C ILE A 320 23.01 20.83 -26.00
N LYS A 321 21.92 20.32 -26.57
CA LYS A 321 21.74 20.20 -28.02
C LYS A 321 21.28 21.46 -28.69
N ALA A 322 20.40 22.20 -28.02
CA ALA A 322 20.11 23.56 -28.40
C ALA A 322 21.38 24.40 -28.51
N HIS A 323 22.35 24.20 -27.59
CA HIS A 323 23.66 24.83 -27.69
C HIS A 323 24.52 24.27 -28.82
N ASP A 324 24.57 22.96 -29.05
CA ASP A 324 25.36 22.38 -30.14
C ASP A 324 24.94 22.90 -31.51
N LYS A 325 23.62 23.06 -31.71
CA LYS A 325 23.05 23.34 -33.03
C LYS A 325 22.54 24.78 -33.19
N GLN A 326 22.51 25.58 -32.13
CA GLN A 326 22.01 26.96 -32.09
C GLN A 326 20.57 27.13 -32.64
N ILE A 327 19.73 26.10 -32.47
CA ILE A 327 18.38 26.05 -33.05
C ILE A 327 17.33 25.59 -32.03
N PHE A 328 17.31 26.21 -30.84
CA PHE A 328 16.39 25.85 -29.75
C PHE A 328 14.90 25.79 -30.19
N PRO A 329 14.32 26.82 -30.84
CA PRO A 329 12.89 26.80 -31.19
C PRO A 329 12.55 25.73 -32.24
N ARG A 330 13.47 25.45 -33.16
CA ARG A 330 13.29 24.43 -34.19
C ARG A 330 13.31 23.03 -33.56
N LEU A 331 14.26 22.77 -32.67
CA LEU A 331 14.36 21.50 -31.94
C LEU A 331 13.11 21.25 -31.08
N MET A 332 12.63 22.28 -30.36
CA MET A 332 11.41 22.20 -29.57
C MET A 332 10.20 21.83 -30.44
N ARG A 333 9.98 22.56 -31.53
CA ARG A 333 8.86 22.33 -32.45
C ARG A 333 8.88 20.92 -33.03
N THR A 334 10.02 20.48 -33.59
CA THR A 334 10.09 19.16 -34.22
C THR A 334 9.90 18.04 -33.20
N THR A 335 10.49 18.16 -32.01
CA THR A 335 10.36 17.16 -30.94
C THR A 335 8.90 17.03 -30.47
N LEU A 336 8.21 18.17 -30.31
CA LEU A 336 6.82 18.23 -29.86
C LEU A 336 5.85 17.71 -30.94
N GLN A 337 6.12 17.98 -32.21
CA GLN A 337 5.33 17.43 -33.32
C GLN A 337 5.48 15.89 -33.41
N VAL A 338 6.71 15.38 -33.36
CA VAL A 338 6.97 13.95 -33.41
C VAL A 338 6.39 13.23 -32.19
N SER A 339 6.49 13.83 -30.99
CA SER A 339 5.91 13.26 -29.78
C SER A 339 4.39 13.24 -29.80
N LEU A 340 3.73 14.29 -30.34
CA LEU A 340 2.28 14.35 -30.48
C LEU A 340 1.76 13.28 -31.43
N VAL A 341 2.37 13.17 -32.62
CA VAL A 341 2.00 12.14 -33.61
C VAL A 341 2.21 10.75 -33.02
N GLY A 342 3.32 10.53 -32.32
CA GLY A 342 3.61 9.27 -31.66
C GLY A 342 2.63 8.92 -30.53
N ALA A 343 2.20 9.91 -29.73
CA ALA A 343 1.17 9.72 -28.70
C ALA A 343 -0.19 9.37 -29.30
N VAL A 344 -0.63 10.08 -30.36
CA VAL A 344 -1.89 9.78 -31.06
C VAL A 344 -1.84 8.40 -31.69
N ALA A 345 -0.78 8.07 -32.44
CA ALA A 345 -0.62 6.76 -33.07
C ALA A 345 -0.51 5.63 -32.04
N GLY A 346 0.24 5.83 -30.96
CA GLY A 346 0.36 4.87 -29.86
C GLY A 346 -0.96 4.59 -29.15
N ASN A 347 -1.77 5.63 -28.95
CA ASN A 347 -3.11 5.50 -28.37
C ASN A 347 -4.06 4.76 -29.31
N LEU A 348 -4.04 5.08 -30.60
CA LEU A 348 -4.88 4.43 -31.60
C LEU A 348 -4.53 2.94 -31.73
N VAL A 349 -3.25 2.61 -31.86
CA VAL A 349 -2.79 1.21 -31.95
C VAL A 349 -3.08 0.47 -30.65
N GLY A 350 -2.81 1.07 -29.49
CA GLY A 350 -3.12 0.48 -28.19
C GLY A 350 -4.61 0.19 -28.03
N PHE A 351 -5.48 1.12 -28.45
CA PHE A 351 -6.93 0.95 -28.46
C PHE A 351 -7.36 -0.17 -29.41
N VAL A 352 -6.91 -0.15 -30.67
CA VAL A 352 -7.22 -1.19 -31.66
C VAL A 352 -6.76 -2.57 -31.19
N LEU A 353 -5.57 -2.68 -30.60
CA LEU A 353 -5.06 -3.94 -30.07
C LEU A 353 -5.92 -4.42 -28.89
N SER A 354 -6.34 -3.51 -28.01
CA SER A 354 -7.21 -3.83 -26.88
C SER A 354 -8.61 -4.29 -27.30
N THR A 355 -9.13 -3.75 -28.41
CA THR A 355 -10.45 -4.12 -28.94
C THR A 355 -10.41 -5.33 -29.87
N ALA A 356 -9.28 -5.59 -30.55
CA ALA A 356 -9.14 -6.66 -31.55
C ALA A 356 -8.68 -8.02 -30.98
N LEU A 357 -8.26 -8.09 -29.71
CA LEU A 357 -7.86 -9.33 -29.03
C LEU A 357 -8.91 -9.98 -28.09
N PRO A 358 -10.21 -10.13 -28.43
CA PRO A 358 -11.11 -11.01 -27.67
C PRO A 358 -11.01 -12.52 -28.02
N LEU A 359 -10.00 -13.00 -28.76
CA LEU A 359 -9.99 -14.36 -29.33
C LEU A 359 -9.01 -15.39 -28.73
N ALA A 360 -8.37 -15.12 -27.59
CA ALA A 360 -7.56 -16.13 -26.87
C ALA A 360 -8.23 -16.57 -25.55
N GLY A 361 -9.41 -17.20 -25.67
CA GLY A 361 -10.25 -17.69 -24.56
C GLY A 361 -9.67 -18.80 -23.67
N GLY A 362 -8.37 -19.08 -23.71
CA GLY A 362 -7.71 -20.06 -22.84
C GLY A 362 -7.01 -19.45 -21.62
N VAL A 363 -6.59 -18.18 -21.69
CA VAL A 363 -5.88 -17.48 -20.60
C VAL A 363 -6.82 -16.57 -19.79
N ALA A 364 -7.95 -16.19 -20.39
CA ALA A 364 -8.98 -15.36 -19.77
C ALA A 364 -9.72 -16.05 -18.61
N ALA A 365 -9.82 -17.38 -18.58
CA ALA A 365 -10.45 -18.11 -17.46
C ALA A 365 -9.62 -18.01 -16.17
N SER A 366 -8.29 -18.19 -16.26
CA SER A 366 -7.41 -17.98 -15.11
C SER A 366 -7.32 -16.50 -14.73
N ALA A 367 -7.25 -15.59 -15.71
CA ALA A 367 -7.28 -14.15 -15.43
C ALA A 367 -8.63 -13.67 -14.87
N ALA A 368 -9.78 -14.26 -15.25
CA ALA A 368 -11.08 -13.92 -14.69
C ALA A 368 -11.27 -14.44 -13.25
N MET A 369 -10.73 -15.62 -12.92
CA MET A 369 -10.68 -16.10 -11.53
C MET A 369 -9.72 -15.26 -10.66
N THR A 370 -8.56 -14.86 -11.20
CA THR A 370 -7.64 -13.96 -10.47
C THR A 370 -8.20 -12.53 -10.37
N ASN A 371 -8.87 -12.02 -11.43
CA ASN A 371 -9.44 -10.68 -11.42
C ASN A 371 -10.68 -10.57 -10.52
N SER A 372 -11.51 -11.62 -10.42
CA SER A 372 -12.65 -11.64 -9.50
C SER A 372 -12.22 -11.70 -8.03
N SER A 373 -11.20 -12.49 -7.69
CA SER A 373 -10.65 -12.52 -6.33
C SER A 373 -9.93 -11.22 -5.95
N VAL A 374 -9.21 -10.59 -6.89
CA VAL A 374 -8.60 -9.27 -6.68
C VAL A 374 -9.67 -8.18 -6.56
N ALA A 375 -10.69 -8.16 -7.42
CA ALA A 375 -11.83 -7.25 -7.34
C ALA A 375 -12.50 -7.30 -5.97
N ALA A 376 -12.88 -8.50 -5.53
CA ALA A 376 -13.50 -8.73 -4.23
C ALA A 376 -12.59 -8.28 -3.08
N SER A 377 -11.28 -8.47 -3.20
CA SER A 377 -10.32 -8.03 -2.17
C SER A 377 -10.21 -6.50 -2.05
N VAL A 378 -10.29 -5.77 -3.17
CA VAL A 378 -10.26 -4.30 -3.18
C VAL A 378 -11.58 -3.76 -2.64
N GLU A 379 -12.70 -4.32 -3.08
CA GLU A 379 -14.04 -3.97 -2.60
C GLU A 379 -14.17 -4.13 -1.09
N ARG A 380 -13.75 -5.28 -0.55
CA ARG A 380 -13.74 -5.52 0.91
C ARG A 380 -12.90 -4.48 1.65
N ARG A 381 -11.73 -4.10 1.10
CA ARG A 381 -10.87 -3.07 1.71
C ARG A 381 -11.55 -1.70 1.74
N LEU A 382 -12.25 -1.33 0.67
CA LEU A 382 -13.03 -0.09 0.64
C LEU A 382 -14.19 -0.13 1.63
N ALA A 383 -14.90 -1.26 1.73
CA ALA A 383 -15.97 -1.44 2.70
C ALA A 383 -15.46 -1.36 4.15
N VAL A 384 -14.33 -2.02 4.46
CA VAL A 384 -13.66 -1.93 5.77
C VAL A 384 -13.31 -0.49 6.11
N SER A 385 -12.75 0.26 5.16
CA SER A 385 -12.42 1.67 5.35
C SER A 385 -13.67 2.54 5.56
N ALA A 386 -14.76 2.29 4.81
CA ALA A 386 -16.01 3.04 4.94
C ALA A 386 -16.69 2.79 6.30
N ILE A 387 -16.83 1.52 6.70
CA ILE A 387 -17.40 1.13 7.99
C ILE A 387 -16.54 1.63 9.15
N GLY A 388 -15.22 1.50 9.04
CA GLY A 388 -14.28 2.02 10.02
C GLY A 388 -14.38 3.53 10.20
N ASN A 389 -14.53 4.27 9.10
CA ASN A 389 -14.80 5.70 9.17
C ASN A 389 -16.16 6.00 9.82
N ALA A 390 -17.20 5.21 9.57
CA ALA A 390 -18.49 5.39 10.23
C ALA A 390 -18.37 5.28 11.76
N TYR A 391 -17.65 4.30 12.28
CA TYR A 391 -17.32 4.20 13.71
C TYR A 391 -16.53 5.42 14.23
N LEU A 392 -15.51 5.88 13.47
CA LEU A 392 -14.76 7.08 13.84
C LEU A 392 -15.65 8.31 13.95
N GLN A 393 -16.58 8.46 13.00
CA GLN A 393 -17.49 9.59 13.00
C GLN A 393 -18.43 9.48 14.20
N GLU A 394 -19.06 8.34 14.44
CA GLU A 394 -19.92 8.12 15.61
C GLU A 394 -19.21 8.48 16.93
N TRP A 395 -17.96 8.05 17.12
CA TRP A 395 -17.19 8.40 18.32
C TRP A 395 -16.81 9.88 18.41
N ARG A 396 -16.68 10.57 17.27
CA ARG A 396 -16.51 12.04 17.19
C ARG A 396 -17.84 12.78 17.28
N GLY A 397 -18.92 12.03 17.38
CA GLY A 397 -20.28 12.49 17.52
C GLY A 397 -21.15 12.27 16.28
N GLY A 398 -20.59 12.08 15.08
CA GLY A 398 -21.26 11.70 13.83
C GLY A 398 -20.73 12.48 12.62
N ALA A 399 -21.15 12.09 11.41
CA ALA A 399 -20.67 12.64 10.15
C ALA A 399 -21.25 14.02 9.85
N GLN A 400 -20.46 14.85 9.15
CA GLN A 400 -20.92 16.15 8.68
C GLN A 400 -21.67 15.99 7.35
N ALA A 401 -22.75 16.75 7.20
CA ALA A 401 -23.51 16.79 5.95
C ALA A 401 -22.66 17.31 4.77
N LEU A 402 -23.14 17.07 3.55
CA LEU A 402 -22.48 17.55 2.34
C LEU A 402 -22.66 19.06 2.21
N ASP A 403 -21.59 19.75 1.81
CA ASP A 403 -21.76 21.09 1.29
C ASP A 403 -22.48 21.06 -0.07
N ARG A 404 -22.99 22.21 -0.50
CA ARG A 404 -23.79 22.32 -1.71
C ARG A 404 -23.04 21.83 -2.97
N GLN A 405 -21.76 22.16 -3.07
CA GLN A 405 -20.93 21.79 -4.23
C GLN A 405 -20.69 20.28 -4.27
N ALA A 406 -20.40 19.66 -3.12
CA ALA A 406 -20.23 18.22 -2.99
C ALA A 406 -21.54 17.45 -3.26
N ALA A 407 -22.68 18.01 -2.84
CA ALA A 407 -24.00 17.46 -3.12
C ALA A 407 -24.35 17.51 -4.62
N GLU A 408 -24.15 18.66 -5.26
CA GLU A 408 -24.36 18.83 -6.71
C GLU A 408 -23.43 17.90 -7.51
N THR A 409 -22.16 17.80 -7.12
CA THR A 409 -21.18 16.92 -7.77
C THR A 409 -21.58 15.45 -7.62
N LEU A 410 -21.99 15.00 -6.43
CA LEU A 410 -22.44 13.62 -6.21
C LEU A 410 -23.67 13.30 -7.05
N SER A 411 -24.67 14.20 -7.07
CA SER A 411 -25.87 14.03 -7.89
C SER A 411 -25.54 13.87 -9.36
N ASP A 412 -24.62 14.69 -9.89
CA ASP A 412 -24.17 14.59 -11.27
C ASP A 412 -23.44 13.28 -11.54
N LEU A 413 -22.55 12.85 -10.64
CA LEU A 413 -21.81 11.58 -10.77
C LEU A 413 -22.75 10.37 -10.83
N ILE A 414 -23.77 10.32 -9.95
CA ILE A 414 -24.76 9.23 -9.95
C ILE A 414 -25.51 9.18 -11.28
N ARG A 415 -26.00 10.33 -11.77
CA ARG A 415 -26.73 10.42 -13.04
C ARG A 415 -25.86 10.03 -14.24
N LEU A 416 -24.58 10.42 -14.23
CA LEU A 416 -23.63 10.06 -15.28
C LEU A 416 -23.35 8.55 -15.31
N LEU A 417 -23.18 7.93 -14.13
CA LEU A 417 -22.94 6.49 -14.03
C LEU A 417 -24.17 5.68 -14.45
N GLU A 418 -25.37 6.09 -14.02
CA GLU A 418 -26.62 5.44 -14.45
C GLU A 418 -26.91 5.63 -15.95
N ALA A 419 -26.41 6.70 -16.56
CA ALA A 419 -26.47 6.92 -18.01
C ALA A 419 -25.45 6.09 -18.82
N GLY A 420 -24.57 5.32 -18.15
CA GLY A 420 -23.59 4.44 -18.80
C GLY A 420 -22.37 5.16 -19.39
N LEU A 421 -22.06 6.37 -18.92
CA LEU A 421 -20.89 7.12 -19.41
C LEU A 421 -19.58 6.61 -18.79
N PRO A 422 -18.44 6.67 -19.52
CA PRO A 422 -17.17 6.12 -19.04
C PRO A 422 -16.65 6.81 -17.76
N PRO A 423 -16.09 6.08 -16.79
CA PRO A 423 -15.59 6.63 -15.50
C PRO A 423 -14.51 7.70 -15.63
N LEU A 424 -13.84 7.78 -16.79
CA LEU A 424 -12.73 8.71 -17.04
C LEU A 424 -13.18 10.18 -17.06
N GLU A 425 -14.43 10.47 -17.41
CA GLU A 425 -15.00 11.83 -17.36
C GLU A 425 -15.49 12.20 -15.94
N ALA A 426 -15.86 11.19 -15.15
CA ALA A 426 -16.32 11.34 -13.78
C ALA A 426 -15.17 11.75 -12.83
N ASP A 427 -13.96 11.20 -13.03
CA ASP A 427 -12.80 11.46 -12.15
C ASP A 427 -12.32 12.93 -12.21
N MET A 428 -12.33 13.55 -13.40
CA MET A 428 -11.98 14.97 -13.56
C MET A 428 -12.99 15.93 -12.88
N ARG A 429 -14.27 15.56 -12.79
CA ARG A 429 -15.30 16.36 -12.08
C ARG A 429 -15.34 16.07 -10.59
N ALA A 430 -15.09 14.82 -10.19
CA ALA A 430 -15.17 14.39 -8.79
C ALA A 430 -14.13 15.08 -7.89
N SER A 431 -12.89 15.21 -8.38
CA SER A 431 -11.81 15.83 -7.62
C SER A 431 -12.08 17.30 -7.25
N ALA A 432 -12.89 18.02 -8.03
CA ALA A 432 -13.30 19.39 -7.74
C ALA A 432 -14.41 19.50 -6.68
N GLY A 433 -15.17 18.43 -6.42
CA GLY A 433 -16.32 18.42 -5.49
C GLY A 433 -16.09 17.62 -4.21
N GLY A 434 -14.84 17.28 -3.87
CA GLY A 434 -14.54 16.51 -2.66
C GLY A 434 -14.84 15.01 -2.77
N TRP A 435 -14.97 14.47 -3.98
CA TRP A 435 -15.17 13.05 -4.26
C TRP A 435 -13.96 12.46 -4.99
N ARG A 436 -13.71 11.17 -4.77
CA ARG A 436 -12.72 10.39 -5.52
C ARG A 436 -13.43 9.25 -6.22
N VAL A 437 -13.18 9.10 -7.52
CA VAL A 437 -13.73 8.01 -8.34
C VAL A 437 -12.64 6.99 -8.56
N GLU A 438 -12.90 5.73 -8.23
CA GLU A 438 -11.96 4.64 -8.44
C GLU A 438 -12.64 3.53 -9.23
N THR A 439 -12.07 3.15 -10.38
CA THR A 439 -12.58 1.99 -11.14
C THR A 439 -11.93 0.74 -10.60
N LEU A 440 -12.75 -0.20 -10.13
CA LEU A 440 -12.30 -1.46 -9.55
C LEU A 440 -11.98 -2.49 -10.64
N PRO A 441 -11.09 -3.45 -10.37
CA PRO A 441 -10.98 -4.66 -11.18
C PRO A 441 -12.37 -5.29 -11.31
N GLY A 442 -12.81 -5.65 -12.51
CA GLY A 442 -14.18 -6.15 -12.74
C GLY A 442 -15.21 -5.10 -13.18
N GLY A 443 -14.82 -3.82 -13.31
CA GLY A 443 -15.64 -2.79 -13.96
C GLY A 443 -16.61 -2.05 -13.03
N ALA A 444 -16.68 -2.41 -11.75
CA ALA A 444 -17.39 -1.62 -10.75
C ALA A 444 -16.70 -0.26 -10.53
N VAL A 445 -17.47 0.76 -10.16
CA VAL A 445 -16.98 2.11 -9.91
C VAL A 445 -17.27 2.50 -8.47
N ALA A 446 -16.23 2.85 -7.72
CA ALA A 446 -16.33 3.33 -6.36
C ALA A 446 -16.31 4.87 -6.32
N LEU A 447 -17.31 5.46 -5.67
CA LEU A 447 -17.34 6.86 -5.28
C LEU A 447 -17.00 6.94 -3.80
N LEU A 448 -15.89 7.60 -3.50
CA LEU A 448 -15.35 7.75 -2.15
C LEU A 448 -15.36 9.23 -1.76
N ARG A 449 -15.87 9.53 -0.57
CA ARG A 449 -15.81 10.89 -0.04
C ARG A 449 -14.37 11.23 0.38
N ALA A 450 -13.79 12.30 -0.18
CA ALA A 450 -12.38 12.66 -0.01
C ALA A 450 -12.17 13.90 0.88
N ASP A 451 -13.23 14.57 1.31
CA ASP A 451 -13.20 15.81 2.10
C ASP A 451 -12.81 15.62 3.59
N ARG A 452 -12.58 14.37 4.03
CA ARG A 452 -12.33 13.95 5.43
C ARG A 452 -13.45 14.30 6.42
N LYS A 453 -14.62 14.74 5.93
CA LYS A 453 -15.80 15.12 6.73
C LYS A 453 -16.85 14.00 6.78
N GLY A 454 -16.64 12.92 6.04
CA GLY A 454 -17.39 11.67 6.10
C GLY A 454 -16.57 10.49 5.57
N GLY A 455 -17.17 9.31 5.57
CA GLY A 455 -16.55 8.04 5.15
C GLY A 455 -17.43 7.25 4.20
N ASP A 456 -18.30 7.93 3.47
CA ASP A 456 -19.34 7.34 2.65
C ASP A 456 -18.74 6.63 1.43
N LEU A 457 -19.26 5.43 1.14
CA LEU A 457 -18.89 4.60 0.00
C LEU A 457 -20.11 4.32 -0.85
N LEU A 458 -20.02 4.64 -2.14
CA LEU A 458 -21.01 4.20 -3.13
C LEU A 458 -20.30 3.35 -4.18
N LEU A 459 -20.80 2.14 -4.42
CA LEU A 459 -20.30 1.24 -5.44
C LEU A 459 -21.37 1.06 -6.52
N HIS A 460 -21.00 1.36 -7.76
CA HIS A 460 -21.83 1.16 -8.94
C HIS A 460 -21.35 -0.05 -9.75
N TYR A 461 -22.26 -0.98 -10.04
CA TYR A 461 -21.98 -2.19 -10.82
C TYR A 461 -22.73 -2.09 -12.16
N PRO A 462 -22.06 -1.68 -13.25
CA PRO A 462 -22.72 -1.46 -14.53
C PRO A 462 -23.31 -2.75 -15.13
N GLU A 463 -22.72 -3.90 -14.82
CA GLU A 463 -23.12 -5.22 -15.34
C GLU A 463 -24.21 -5.92 -14.48
N ALA A 464 -24.67 -5.28 -13.40
CA ALA A 464 -25.68 -5.85 -12.51
C ALA A 464 -27.03 -6.05 -13.25
N SER A 465 -27.60 -7.25 -13.10
CA SER A 465 -28.85 -7.63 -13.76
C SER A 465 -30.08 -6.91 -13.20
N ARG A 466 -30.05 -6.49 -11.93
CA ARG A 466 -31.17 -5.80 -11.28
C ARG A 466 -30.88 -4.32 -11.06
N GLY A 467 -31.79 -3.48 -11.54
CA GLY A 467 -31.78 -2.05 -11.33
C GLY A 467 -32.25 -1.63 -9.94
N ILE A 468 -31.73 -2.24 -8.87
CA ILE A 468 -32.04 -1.86 -7.48
C ILE A 468 -30.79 -1.32 -6.80
N SER A 469 -30.99 -0.57 -5.72
CA SER A 469 -29.92 -0.08 -4.85
C SER A 469 -30.04 -0.70 -3.45
N VAL A 470 -28.96 -1.25 -2.93
CA VAL A 470 -28.88 -1.69 -1.53
C VAL A 470 -28.21 -0.59 -0.71
N VAL A 471 -28.89 -0.13 0.33
CA VAL A 471 -28.44 1.00 1.14
C VAL A 471 -28.27 0.54 2.59
N VAL A 472 -27.12 0.85 3.18
CA VAL A 472 -26.84 0.71 4.61
C VAL A 472 -26.76 2.12 5.19
N PRO A 473 -27.87 2.67 5.72
CA PRO A 473 -27.92 4.06 6.18
C PRO A 473 -27.07 4.29 7.43
N HIS A 474 -27.00 3.28 8.30
CA HIS A 474 -26.27 3.32 9.56
C HIS A 474 -25.52 1.99 9.75
N PRO A 475 -24.29 1.88 9.25
CA PRO A 475 -23.52 0.64 9.30
C PRO A 475 -23.08 0.25 10.72
N THR A 476 -23.27 1.13 11.71
CA THR A 476 -22.87 0.95 13.10
C THR A 476 -24.02 0.68 14.06
N ASP A 477 -25.29 0.79 13.62
CA ASP A 477 -26.48 0.56 14.47
C ASP A 477 -26.54 -0.87 15.04
N GLU A 478 -26.10 -1.84 14.24
CA GLU A 478 -26.01 -3.24 14.63
C GLU A 478 -24.76 -3.86 13.99
N HIS A 479 -23.97 -4.59 14.77
CA HIS A 479 -22.74 -5.16 14.20
C HIS A 479 -23.08 -6.14 13.07
N GLY A 480 -22.37 -6.02 11.96
CA GLY A 480 -22.61 -6.82 10.77
C GLY A 480 -23.71 -6.31 9.85
N ALA A 481 -24.42 -5.21 10.16
CA ALA A 481 -25.43 -4.63 9.25
C ALA A 481 -24.85 -4.29 7.87
N ALA A 482 -23.64 -3.71 7.83
CA ALA A 482 -22.93 -3.43 6.59
C ALA A 482 -22.50 -4.70 5.83
N LEU A 483 -22.11 -5.75 6.55
CA LEU A 483 -21.77 -7.06 5.98
C LEU A 483 -23.01 -7.70 5.34
N ALA A 484 -24.15 -7.62 6.02
CA ALA A 484 -25.43 -8.06 5.51
C ALA A 484 -25.85 -7.27 4.26
N GLY A 485 -25.60 -5.95 4.24
CA GLY A 485 -25.80 -5.11 3.05
C GLY A 485 -25.00 -5.59 1.84
N LEU A 486 -23.72 -5.92 2.01
CA LEU A 486 -22.89 -6.46 0.92
C LEU A 486 -23.44 -7.80 0.42
N ALA A 487 -23.76 -8.72 1.33
CA ALA A 487 -24.30 -10.03 0.99
C ALA A 487 -25.67 -9.94 0.30
N LEU A 488 -26.50 -8.99 0.71
CA LEU A 488 -27.78 -8.71 0.05
C LEU A 488 -27.57 -8.10 -1.33
N ARG A 489 -26.56 -7.23 -1.53
CA ARG A 489 -26.18 -6.76 -2.88
C ARG A 489 -25.80 -7.92 -3.79
N GLU A 490 -25.01 -8.87 -3.31
CA GLU A 490 -24.65 -10.07 -4.08
C GLU A 490 -25.87 -10.97 -4.37
N THR A 491 -26.71 -11.18 -3.36
CA THR A 491 -27.91 -12.02 -3.48
C THR A 491 -28.92 -11.44 -4.46
N GLN A 492 -29.04 -10.11 -4.48
CA GLN A 492 -29.97 -9.39 -5.35
C GLN A 492 -29.34 -8.97 -6.68
N ASP A 493 -28.03 -9.20 -6.87
CA ASP A 493 -27.26 -8.66 -8.00
C ASP A 493 -27.60 -7.18 -8.28
N ALA A 494 -27.52 -6.38 -7.22
CA ALA A 494 -27.98 -4.99 -7.21
C ALA A 494 -26.96 -4.04 -7.87
N ARG A 495 -27.48 -3.05 -8.61
CA ARG A 495 -26.68 -2.06 -9.35
C ARG A 495 -25.91 -1.11 -8.45
N TRP A 496 -26.42 -0.81 -7.26
CA TRP A 496 -25.73 0.04 -6.29
C TRP A 496 -25.60 -0.63 -4.93
N LEU A 497 -24.46 -0.39 -4.27
CA LEU A 497 -24.31 -0.50 -2.83
C LEU A 497 -23.91 0.86 -2.26
N VAL A 498 -24.65 1.32 -1.25
CA VAL A 498 -24.38 2.58 -0.55
C VAL A 498 -24.15 2.28 0.93
N ILE A 499 -22.96 2.60 1.44
CA ILE A 499 -22.65 2.58 2.88
C ILE A 499 -22.47 4.03 3.33
N ALA A 500 -23.47 4.56 4.01
CA ALA A 500 -23.49 5.94 4.48
C ALA A 500 -22.99 6.04 5.92
N ALA A 501 -22.29 7.13 6.26
CA ALA A 501 -21.91 7.39 7.65
C ALA A 501 -23.08 7.99 8.45
N PRO A 502 -23.23 7.67 9.75
CA PRO A 502 -24.32 8.19 10.58
C PRO A 502 -24.22 9.72 10.73
N LEU A 503 -25.31 10.45 10.49
CA LEU A 503 -25.34 11.92 10.59
C LEU A 503 -25.75 12.39 11.99
N GLN A 504 -25.11 13.48 12.46
CA GLN A 504 -25.41 14.06 13.77
C GLN A 504 -26.76 14.73 13.86
N VAL A 505 -27.01 15.72 12.98
CA VAL A 505 -28.19 16.59 13.02
C VAL A 505 -28.33 17.21 11.63
N GLU A 506 -29.52 17.11 11.03
CA GLU A 506 -29.83 17.82 9.79
C GLU A 506 -29.97 19.33 10.06
N ALA A 507 -28.90 20.09 9.82
CA ALA A 507 -29.02 21.54 9.74
C ALA A 507 -29.82 21.91 8.47
N ILE A 508 -30.79 22.81 8.61
CA ILE A 508 -31.65 23.29 7.51
C ILE A 508 -30.76 23.77 6.34
N GLY A 509 -30.90 23.13 5.18
CA GLY A 509 -30.16 23.47 3.95
C GLY A 509 -28.90 22.63 3.69
N GLN A 510 -28.58 21.64 4.53
CA GLN A 510 -27.53 20.66 4.26
C GLN A 510 -28.13 19.31 3.85
N ALA A 511 -27.52 18.64 2.87
CA ALA A 511 -28.00 17.37 2.36
C ALA A 511 -27.10 16.22 2.82
N SER A 512 -27.70 15.10 3.22
CA SER A 512 -26.94 13.87 3.44
C SER A 512 -26.57 13.19 2.13
N VAL A 513 -25.53 12.35 2.15
CA VAL A 513 -25.18 11.50 1.00
C VAL A 513 -26.38 10.66 0.56
N LEU A 514 -27.13 10.13 1.53
CA LEU A 514 -28.30 9.31 1.24
C LEU A 514 -29.47 10.12 0.65
N GLN A 515 -29.71 11.35 1.13
CA GLN A 515 -30.70 12.24 0.52
C GLN A 515 -30.34 12.61 -0.91
N VAL A 516 -29.07 12.95 -1.16
CA VAL A 516 -28.58 13.24 -2.52
C VAL A 516 -28.70 12.01 -3.41
N PHE A 517 -28.35 10.83 -2.90
CA PHE A 517 -28.47 9.58 -3.64
C PHE A 517 -29.92 9.29 -4.03
N ARG A 518 -30.86 9.36 -3.08
CA ARG A 518 -32.30 9.19 -3.32
C ARG A 518 -32.89 10.20 -4.31
N ALA A 519 -32.37 11.43 -4.31
CA ALA A 519 -32.82 12.46 -5.24
C ALA A 519 -32.22 12.32 -6.66
N ALA A 520 -31.06 11.68 -6.77
CA ALA A 520 -30.32 11.53 -8.02
C ALA A 520 -30.61 10.21 -8.74
N SER A 521 -30.72 9.10 -7.99
CA SER A 521 -31.00 7.76 -8.51
C SER A 521 -32.50 7.55 -8.70
N ALA A 522 -32.88 6.96 -9.84
CA ALA A 522 -34.27 6.60 -10.13
C ALA A 522 -34.63 5.16 -9.74
N LEU A 523 -33.68 4.43 -9.15
CA LEU A 523 -33.78 3.00 -8.86
C LEU A 523 -34.50 2.75 -7.53
N PRO A 524 -35.24 1.64 -7.38
CA PRO A 524 -35.79 1.25 -6.10
C PRO A 524 -34.70 1.00 -5.06
N GLU A 525 -34.99 1.36 -3.81
CA GLU A 525 -34.08 1.21 -2.67
C GLU A 525 -34.45 -0.01 -1.83
N LEU A 526 -33.45 -0.77 -1.37
CA LEU A 526 -33.55 -1.74 -0.27
C LEU A 526 -32.65 -1.28 0.87
N ALA A 527 -33.24 -0.63 1.87
CA ALA A 527 -32.53 -0.15 3.06
C ALA A 527 -32.33 -1.30 4.06
N VAL A 528 -31.10 -1.55 4.49
CA VAL A 528 -30.72 -2.60 5.45
C VAL A 528 -30.48 -1.97 6.82
N GLN A 529 -31.26 -2.36 7.81
CA GLN A 529 -31.18 -1.85 9.18
C GLN A 529 -31.12 -3.00 10.17
N GLY A 530 -30.38 -2.81 11.27
CA GLY A 530 -30.43 -3.73 12.42
C GLY A 530 -31.54 -3.34 13.39
N VAL A 531 -32.13 -4.33 14.07
CA VAL A 531 -33.26 -4.12 15.00
C VAL A 531 -32.81 -4.05 16.48
N GLY A 532 -31.51 -4.12 16.75
CA GLY A 532 -31.00 -4.29 18.10
C GLY A 532 -31.46 -5.61 18.74
N ASP A 533 -31.14 -5.79 20.02
CA ASP A 533 -31.51 -6.98 20.81
C ASP A 533 -33.02 -7.12 21.09
N GLY A 534 -33.85 -6.14 20.70
CA GLY A 534 -35.30 -6.09 20.99
C GLY A 534 -36.21 -6.69 19.91
N GLY A 535 -35.69 -7.03 18.73
CA GLY A 535 -36.49 -7.59 17.63
C GLY A 535 -36.67 -9.10 17.73
N GLU A 536 -37.92 -9.58 17.78
CA GLU A 536 -38.22 -11.03 17.82
C GLU A 536 -38.01 -11.72 16.46
N GLU A 537 -38.22 -11.01 15.34
CA GLU A 537 -38.13 -11.55 13.99
C GLU A 537 -37.47 -10.56 13.03
N SER A 538 -36.81 -11.08 11.98
CA SER A 538 -36.32 -10.23 10.88
C SER A 538 -37.48 -9.97 9.92
N VAL A 539 -37.69 -8.70 9.53
CA VAL A 539 -38.87 -8.27 8.75
C VAL A 539 -38.42 -7.48 7.54
N ALA A 540 -38.95 -7.81 6.35
CA ALA A 540 -38.84 -6.97 5.17
C ALA A 540 -40.16 -6.25 4.89
N TYR A 541 -40.12 -4.92 4.93
CA TYR A 541 -41.18 -4.02 4.52
C TYR A 541 -40.99 -3.70 3.04
N LEU A 542 -41.94 -4.10 2.20
CA LEU A 542 -41.92 -3.86 0.77
C LEU A 542 -43.00 -2.85 0.39
N ALA A 543 -42.61 -1.83 -0.36
CA ALA A 543 -43.52 -0.83 -0.91
C ALA A 543 -43.13 -0.46 -2.34
N GLY A 544 -44.11 0.00 -3.11
CA GLY A 544 -43.90 0.56 -4.45
C GLY A 544 -43.21 -0.40 -5.43
N ARG A 545 -42.34 0.14 -6.29
CA ARG A 545 -41.57 -0.63 -7.29
C ARG A 545 -40.55 -1.59 -6.68
N ALA A 546 -40.08 -1.32 -5.46
CA ALA A 546 -39.15 -2.23 -4.79
C ALA A 546 -39.77 -3.62 -4.55
N ALA A 547 -41.09 -3.70 -4.35
CA ALA A 547 -41.79 -4.96 -4.14
C ALA A 547 -41.77 -5.90 -5.36
N THR A 548 -41.62 -5.35 -6.59
CA THR A 548 -41.56 -6.14 -7.83
C THR A 548 -40.13 -6.42 -8.28
N ASP A 549 -39.20 -5.53 -7.97
CA ASP A 549 -37.84 -5.58 -8.52
C ASP A 549 -36.88 -6.41 -7.64
N ILE A 550 -37.20 -6.55 -6.35
CA ILE A 550 -36.46 -7.40 -5.40
C ILE A 550 -36.78 -8.88 -5.64
N ASP A 551 -35.75 -9.71 -5.67
CA ASP A 551 -35.85 -11.17 -5.69
C ASP A 551 -36.25 -11.70 -4.31
N LEU A 552 -37.56 -11.88 -4.11
CA LEU A 552 -38.12 -12.36 -2.85
C LEU A 552 -37.66 -13.79 -2.53
N ASP A 553 -37.47 -14.63 -3.55
CA ASP A 553 -37.03 -16.01 -3.37
C ASP A 553 -35.55 -16.07 -2.97
N ALA A 554 -34.70 -15.25 -3.59
CA ALA A 554 -33.30 -15.13 -3.18
C ALA A 554 -33.19 -14.55 -1.76
N MET A 555 -34.04 -13.57 -1.42
CA MET A 555 -34.04 -12.92 -0.10
C MET A 555 -34.52 -13.87 1.01
N THR A 556 -35.62 -14.59 0.82
CA THR A 556 -36.12 -15.59 1.79
C THR A 556 -35.19 -16.79 1.92
N ARG A 557 -34.48 -17.18 0.85
CA ARG A 557 -33.39 -18.17 0.94
C ARG A 557 -32.20 -17.63 1.72
N ALA A 558 -31.87 -16.34 1.59
CA ALA A 558 -30.78 -15.69 2.31
C ALA A 558 -31.07 -15.52 3.80
N VAL A 559 -32.32 -15.21 4.14
CA VAL A 559 -32.78 -15.06 5.52
C VAL A 559 -33.96 -16.01 5.77
N PRO A 560 -33.70 -17.28 6.12
CA PRO A 560 -34.76 -18.21 6.48
C PRO A 560 -35.57 -17.67 7.66
N GLY A 561 -36.90 -17.57 7.48
CA GLY A 561 -37.81 -17.00 8.48
C GLY A 561 -37.98 -15.48 8.40
N LEU A 562 -37.54 -14.84 7.32
CA LEU A 562 -37.83 -13.44 7.05
C LEU A 562 -39.33 -13.21 6.88
N ALA A 563 -39.92 -12.43 7.78
CA ALA A 563 -41.32 -12.02 7.69
C ALA A 563 -41.46 -10.93 6.61
N MET A 564 -42.41 -11.11 5.70
CA MET A 564 -42.64 -10.18 4.59
C MET A 564 -43.89 -9.35 4.87
N ARG A 565 -43.75 -8.02 4.89
CA ARG A 565 -44.86 -7.08 5.10
C ARG A 565 -44.98 -6.16 3.90
N PHE A 566 -46.14 -6.17 3.25
CA PHE A 566 -46.41 -5.28 2.12
C PHE A 566 -47.18 -4.06 2.63
N ALA A 567 -46.60 -2.88 2.49
CA ALA A 567 -47.26 -1.63 2.81
C ALA A 567 -47.89 -1.05 1.53
N ALA A 568 -49.13 -0.58 1.63
CA ALA A 568 -49.67 0.32 0.61
C ALA A 568 -48.85 1.62 0.67
N SER A 569 -48.35 2.08 -0.48
CA SER A 569 -47.67 3.37 -0.56
C SER A 569 -48.64 4.47 -0.11
N ASP A 570 -48.48 4.97 1.12
CA ASP A 570 -49.30 6.07 1.60
C ASP A 570 -48.94 7.31 0.77
N ASN A 571 -49.88 7.75 -0.07
CA ASN A 571 -49.78 8.85 -1.03
C ASN A 571 -49.49 10.24 -0.39
N GLY A 572 -49.06 10.33 0.87
CA GLY A 572 -49.05 11.55 1.68
C GLY A 572 -47.69 12.17 2.03
N GLY A 573 -46.55 11.52 1.77
CA GLY A 573 -45.24 12.07 2.16
C GLY A 573 -44.08 11.54 1.33
N SER A 574 -43.47 12.43 0.53
CA SER A 574 -42.19 12.26 -0.17
C SER A 574 -41.87 10.82 -0.62
N GLY A 575 -42.44 10.43 -1.76
CA GLY A 575 -42.30 9.13 -2.40
C GLY A 575 -40.88 8.59 -2.46
N VAL A 576 -40.58 7.66 -1.55
CA VAL A 576 -39.49 6.70 -1.73
C VAL A 576 -40.17 5.38 -2.13
N ASP A 577 -39.99 4.98 -3.39
CA ASP A 577 -40.17 3.60 -3.85
C ASP A 577 -39.10 2.72 -3.17
N GLY A 578 -39.27 2.51 -1.86
CA GLY A 578 -38.27 1.90 -0.99
C GLY A 578 -38.81 0.68 -0.27
N ALA A 579 -38.02 -0.39 -0.28
CA ALA A 579 -38.10 -1.47 0.65
C ALA A 579 -37.14 -1.23 1.82
N ARG A 580 -37.49 -1.75 2.99
CA ARG A 580 -36.61 -1.78 4.16
C ARG A 580 -36.56 -3.21 4.69
N ILE A 581 -35.38 -3.70 4.96
CA ILE A 581 -35.16 -4.95 5.69
C ILE A 581 -34.58 -4.64 7.06
N GLU A 582 -35.30 -5.10 8.07
CA GLU A 582 -34.96 -5.03 9.48
C GLU A 582 -34.43 -6.40 9.89
N LEU A 583 -33.12 -6.49 10.18
CA LEU A 583 -32.42 -7.72 10.49
C LEU A 583 -32.15 -7.81 12.00
N THR A 584 -32.57 -8.92 12.59
CA THR A 584 -32.09 -9.32 13.92
C THR A 584 -30.63 -9.80 13.85
N ARG A 585 -29.95 -9.89 14.99
CA ARG A 585 -28.62 -10.52 15.10
C ARG A 585 -28.55 -11.87 14.39
N SER A 586 -29.52 -12.74 14.65
CA SER A 586 -29.61 -14.07 14.04
C SER A 586 -29.83 -14.02 12.52
N GLY A 587 -30.48 -12.97 12.02
CA GLY A 587 -30.67 -12.73 10.59
C GLY A 587 -29.37 -12.32 9.91
N ILE A 588 -28.62 -11.41 10.54
CA ILE A 588 -27.29 -10.97 10.09
C ILE A 588 -26.32 -12.15 10.05
N ASP A 589 -26.25 -12.94 11.12
CA ASP A 589 -25.37 -14.13 11.18
C ASP A 589 -25.69 -15.13 10.07
N ARG A 590 -26.97 -15.36 9.77
CA ARG A 590 -27.40 -16.27 8.69
C ARG A 590 -27.02 -15.76 7.30
N ILE A 591 -27.14 -14.45 7.08
CA ILE A 591 -26.67 -13.84 5.83
C ILE A 591 -25.15 -13.95 5.73
N ALA A 592 -24.43 -13.60 6.80
CA ALA A 592 -22.97 -13.66 6.87
C ALA A 592 -22.44 -15.08 6.64
N ALA A 593 -23.17 -16.12 7.07
CA ALA A 593 -22.81 -17.52 6.87
C ALA A 593 -22.60 -17.90 5.40
N ARG A 594 -23.29 -17.23 4.48
CA ARG A 594 -23.16 -17.49 3.04
C ARG A 594 -21.87 -16.97 2.45
N LEU A 595 -21.24 -15.98 3.10
CA LEU A 595 -19.99 -15.38 2.64
C LEU A 595 -18.75 -16.16 3.12
N ILE A 596 -18.92 -17.09 4.07
CA ILE A 596 -17.83 -17.88 4.63
C ILE A 596 -17.82 -19.25 3.97
N ASN A 597 -16.72 -19.58 3.30
CA ASN A 597 -16.62 -20.81 2.52
C ASN A 597 -16.34 -22.07 3.36
N GLU A 598 -15.86 -21.97 4.61
CA GLU A 598 -15.65 -23.14 5.48
C GLU A 598 -15.88 -22.84 6.99
N PRO A 599 -16.52 -23.76 7.74
CA PRO A 599 -16.50 -23.70 9.20
C PRO A 599 -15.07 -23.93 9.70
N ALA A 600 -14.60 -23.07 10.61
CA ALA A 600 -13.29 -23.27 11.23
C ALA A 600 -13.39 -24.42 12.24
N GLU A 601 -12.73 -25.54 11.95
CA GLU A 601 -12.54 -26.60 12.94
C GLU A 601 -11.61 -26.10 14.05
N ALA A 602 -11.96 -26.42 15.31
CA ALA A 602 -11.11 -26.10 16.45
C ALA A 602 -9.78 -26.86 16.35
N ARG A 603 -8.69 -26.13 16.14
CA ARG A 603 -7.32 -26.67 16.11
C ARG A 603 -6.62 -26.34 17.43
N ARG A 604 -5.52 -27.03 17.75
CA ARG A 604 -4.66 -26.58 18.86
C ARG A 604 -4.19 -25.15 18.58
N CYS A 605 -4.20 -24.31 19.60
CA CYS A 605 -3.74 -22.93 19.47
C CYS A 605 -2.24 -22.91 19.08
N THR A 606 -1.96 -22.68 17.79
CA THR A 606 -0.60 -22.54 17.29
C THR A 606 -0.33 -21.09 16.94
N VAL A 607 0.79 -20.58 17.43
CA VAL A 607 1.31 -19.27 17.00
C VAL A 607 1.85 -19.43 15.59
N GLU A 608 1.10 -18.98 14.59
CA GLU A 608 1.60 -18.94 13.22
C GLU A 608 2.64 -17.82 13.09
N PRO A 609 3.81 -18.10 12.47
CA PRO A 609 4.81 -17.06 12.23
C PRO A 609 4.24 -16.02 11.25
N ALA A 610 4.55 -14.75 11.50
CA ALA A 610 4.14 -13.68 10.59
C ALA A 610 4.71 -13.93 9.19
N MET A 611 3.85 -13.84 8.15
CA MET A 611 4.33 -13.99 6.79
C MET A 611 5.28 -12.83 6.42
N PRO A 612 6.42 -13.09 5.75
CA PRO A 612 7.31 -12.03 5.28
C PRO A 612 6.57 -11.09 4.30
N GLY A 613 6.76 -9.76 4.44
CA GLY A 613 6.16 -8.75 3.52
C GLY A 613 4.73 -8.31 3.88
N ALA A 614 4.22 -8.81 4.99
CA ALA A 614 2.90 -8.51 5.52
C ALA A 614 2.80 -7.04 6.02
N THR A 615 1.88 -6.25 5.47
CA THR A 615 1.75 -4.82 5.81
C THR A 615 1.00 -4.62 7.13
N PRO A 616 1.50 -3.78 8.07
CA PRO A 616 0.78 -3.49 9.30
C PRO A 616 -0.50 -2.69 9.00
N VAL A 617 -1.60 -3.03 9.68
CA VAL A 617 -2.81 -2.18 9.71
C VAL A 617 -2.45 -0.91 10.49
N THR A 618 -2.37 0.20 9.79
CA THR A 618 -1.98 1.51 10.36
C THR A 618 -2.98 2.61 10.03
N ASP A 619 -3.90 2.34 9.09
CA ASP A 619 -4.94 3.28 8.71
C ASP A 619 -5.97 3.44 9.85
N MET A 620 -6.33 4.68 10.15
CA MET A 620 -7.25 4.99 11.25
C MET A 620 -8.62 4.37 11.08
N ALA A 621 -9.13 4.26 9.85
CA ALA A 621 -10.42 3.65 9.60
C ALA A 621 -10.32 2.12 9.76
N GLU A 622 -9.27 1.49 9.23
CA GLU A 622 -9.03 0.06 9.47
C GLU A 622 -8.90 -0.26 10.98
N LEU A 623 -8.24 0.61 11.76
CA LEU A 623 -8.12 0.48 13.21
C LEU A 623 -9.45 0.68 13.95
N ALA A 624 -10.27 1.62 13.51
CA ALA A 624 -11.61 1.82 14.05
C ALA A 624 -12.55 0.66 13.71
N PHE A 625 -12.45 0.12 12.49
CA PHE A 625 -13.15 -1.10 12.09
C PHE A 625 -12.74 -2.28 12.97
N LEU A 626 -11.43 -2.47 13.19
CA LEU A 626 -10.94 -3.50 14.11
C LEU A 626 -11.58 -3.38 15.50
N ARG A 627 -11.63 -2.16 16.03
CA ARG A 627 -12.24 -1.93 17.33
C ARG A 627 -13.74 -2.21 17.34
N GLY A 628 -14.52 -1.52 16.52
CA GLY A 628 -15.99 -1.52 16.59
C GLY A 628 -16.65 -2.73 15.94
N ALA A 629 -16.06 -3.29 14.88
CA ALA A 629 -16.62 -4.43 14.16
C ALA A 629 -16.05 -5.79 14.60
N ILE A 630 -14.92 -5.81 15.30
CA ILE A 630 -14.26 -7.06 15.72
C ILE A 630 -14.10 -7.14 17.23
N ILE A 631 -13.27 -6.28 17.83
CA ILE A 631 -12.87 -6.45 19.25
C ILE A 631 -14.05 -6.20 20.21
N GLU A 632 -14.81 -5.12 20.07
CA GLU A 632 -15.97 -4.83 20.94
C GLU A 632 -17.00 -5.98 20.86
N PRO A 633 -17.44 -6.43 19.67
CA PRO A 633 -18.33 -7.58 19.53
C PRO A 633 -17.79 -8.89 20.09
N VAL A 634 -16.48 -9.18 19.91
CA VAL A 634 -15.85 -10.36 20.55
C VAL A 634 -16.05 -10.29 22.05
N LEU A 635 -15.75 -9.15 22.67
CA LEU A 635 -15.81 -8.98 24.12
C LEU A 635 -17.24 -9.08 24.66
N GLU A 636 -18.22 -8.55 23.95
CA GLU A 636 -19.64 -8.64 24.28
C GLU A 636 -20.20 -10.06 24.11
N ALA A 637 -19.67 -10.82 23.16
CA ALA A 637 -20.04 -12.20 22.91
C ALA A 637 -19.41 -13.19 23.90
N MET A 638 -18.27 -12.86 24.53
CA MET A 638 -17.56 -13.78 25.43
C MET A 638 -18.44 -14.41 26.51
N PRO A 639 -19.31 -13.67 27.24
CA PRO A 639 -20.16 -14.26 28.27
C PRO A 639 -21.18 -15.26 27.73
N ARG A 640 -21.50 -15.20 26.43
CA ARG A 640 -22.48 -16.08 25.77
C ARG A 640 -21.87 -17.39 25.28
N GLY A 641 -20.54 -17.52 25.30
CA GLY A 641 -19.81 -18.73 24.91
C GLY A 641 -19.75 -19.01 23.40
N SER A 642 -20.46 -18.24 22.57
CA SER A 642 -20.45 -18.36 21.11
C SER A 642 -20.14 -17.03 20.46
N LEU A 643 -19.25 -17.05 19.47
CA LEU A 643 -18.82 -15.86 18.76
C LEU A 643 -19.68 -15.69 17.50
N PRO A 644 -20.34 -14.53 17.31
CA PRO A 644 -21.12 -14.26 16.12
C PRO A 644 -20.32 -14.43 14.83
N LEU A 645 -21.00 -14.86 13.78
CA LEU A 645 -20.35 -15.25 12.54
C LEU A 645 -19.92 -14.04 11.71
N ASP A 646 -20.69 -12.96 11.81
CA ASP A 646 -20.38 -11.66 11.24
C ASP A 646 -19.03 -11.12 11.76
N VAL A 647 -18.69 -11.37 13.02
CA VAL A 647 -17.42 -10.93 13.62
C VAL A 647 -16.22 -11.68 13.04
N ARG A 648 -16.39 -12.98 12.77
CA ARG A 648 -15.37 -13.78 12.07
C ARG A 648 -15.18 -13.29 10.63
N LEU A 649 -16.27 -12.97 9.95
CA LEU A 649 -16.22 -12.41 8.60
C LEU A 649 -15.56 -11.03 8.57
N ALA A 650 -15.86 -10.17 9.55
CA ALA A 650 -15.20 -8.87 9.71
C ALA A 650 -13.69 -9.03 9.90
N ALA A 651 -13.26 -9.99 10.72
CA ALA A 651 -11.84 -10.31 10.87
C ALA A 651 -11.21 -10.72 9.52
N GLU A 652 -11.86 -11.60 8.77
CA GLU A 652 -11.39 -12.04 7.45
C GLU A 652 -11.25 -10.85 6.47
N TRP A 653 -12.21 -9.92 6.46
CA TRP A 653 -12.17 -8.75 5.58
C TRP A 653 -11.01 -7.81 5.89
N LEU A 654 -10.62 -7.71 7.15
CA LEU A 654 -9.43 -6.97 7.57
C LEU A 654 -8.13 -7.74 7.27
N GLY A 655 -8.22 -9.02 6.89
CA GLY A 655 -7.09 -9.92 6.67
C GLY A 655 -6.57 -10.59 7.94
N LEU A 656 -7.41 -10.65 8.98
CA LEU A 656 -7.18 -11.37 10.23
C LEU A 656 -7.93 -12.71 10.20
N THR A 657 -7.47 -13.65 11.02
CA THR A 657 -8.14 -14.93 11.26
C THR A 657 -8.69 -14.92 12.68
N LEU A 658 -10.01 -15.14 12.83
CA LEU A 658 -10.66 -15.35 14.11
C LEU A 658 -11.24 -16.76 14.14
N ALA A 659 -10.61 -17.64 14.88
CA ALA A 659 -10.96 -19.05 14.93
C ALA A 659 -11.00 -19.57 16.37
N PRO A 660 -11.87 -20.54 16.69
CA PRO A 660 -11.78 -21.24 17.95
C PRO A 660 -10.51 -22.12 17.92
N CYS A 661 -9.82 -22.19 19.04
CA CYS A 661 -8.70 -23.09 19.21
C CYS A 661 -8.73 -23.71 20.61
N ILE A 662 -8.14 -24.89 20.72
CA ILE A 662 -8.09 -25.65 21.96
C ILE A 662 -6.77 -25.33 22.66
N ASP A 663 -6.86 -24.85 23.89
CA ASP A 663 -5.70 -24.62 24.74
C ASP A 663 -5.05 -25.95 25.19
N ALA A 664 -3.97 -25.88 25.97
CA ALA A 664 -3.26 -27.09 26.42
C ALA A 664 -4.11 -28.01 27.32
N ASP A 665 -5.15 -27.47 27.97
CA ASP A 665 -5.99 -28.16 28.95
C ASP A 665 -7.34 -28.62 28.35
N GLY A 666 -7.56 -28.38 27.05
CA GLY A 666 -8.81 -28.74 26.37
C GLY A 666 -9.87 -27.64 26.41
N GLY A 667 -9.57 -26.46 26.96
CA GLY A 667 -10.45 -25.30 26.97
C GLY A 667 -10.52 -24.65 25.59
N GLU A 668 -11.73 -24.29 25.17
CA GLU A 668 -11.95 -23.56 23.92
C GLU A 668 -11.68 -22.07 24.14
N ILE A 669 -10.71 -21.52 23.39
CA ILE A 669 -10.39 -20.10 23.38
C ILE A 669 -10.51 -19.57 21.95
N TRP A 670 -10.83 -18.29 21.80
CA TRP A 670 -10.90 -17.65 20.49
C TRP A 670 -9.59 -16.97 20.17
N HIS A 671 -8.98 -17.35 19.06
CA HIS A 671 -7.70 -16.84 18.60
C HIS A 671 -7.89 -15.88 17.44
N LEU A 672 -7.59 -14.61 17.67
CA LEU A 672 -7.45 -13.58 16.66
C LEU A 672 -5.98 -13.49 16.26
N ALA A 673 -5.64 -13.99 15.09
CA ALA A 673 -4.30 -13.95 14.54
C ALA A 673 -4.25 -13.14 13.25
N SER A 674 -3.08 -12.58 12.97
CA SER A 674 -2.84 -11.86 11.74
C SER A 674 -2.23 -12.80 10.70
N GLY A 675 -3.08 -13.47 9.92
CA GLY A 675 -2.60 -14.48 8.95
C GLY A 675 -1.69 -13.90 7.86
N ARG A 676 -1.98 -12.69 7.36
CA ARG A 676 -1.23 -12.05 6.25
C ARG A 676 -0.61 -10.68 6.57
N ARG A 677 -0.75 -10.17 7.80
CA ARG A 677 -0.28 -8.83 8.23
C ARG A 677 0.70 -8.97 9.42
N ILE A 678 1.73 -8.13 9.56
CA ILE A 678 2.54 -8.10 10.79
C ILE A 678 1.73 -7.30 11.81
N ALA A 679 0.92 -8.00 12.61
CA ALA A 679 0.10 -7.31 13.60
C ALA A 679 0.23 -7.90 15.01
N GLY A 680 0.36 -9.22 15.21
CA GLY A 680 0.36 -9.84 16.54
C GLY A 680 -0.76 -10.87 16.68
N GLN A 681 -1.03 -11.36 17.90
CA GLN A 681 -2.08 -12.33 18.21
C GLN A 681 -2.85 -11.96 19.50
N ALA A 682 -4.15 -12.22 19.54
CA ALA A 682 -4.97 -12.07 20.74
C ALA A 682 -5.78 -13.34 20.96
N MET A 683 -5.90 -13.75 22.21
CA MET A 683 -6.64 -14.93 22.63
C MET A 683 -7.69 -14.51 23.67
N PHE A 684 -8.95 -14.87 23.43
CA PHE A 684 -10.09 -14.54 24.27
C PHE A 684 -10.63 -15.83 24.89
N ASP A 685 -10.69 -15.91 26.21
CA ASP A 685 -11.19 -17.07 26.93
C ASP A 685 -12.63 -16.80 27.43
N PRO A 686 -13.65 -17.43 26.80
CA PRO A 686 -15.04 -17.22 27.18
C PRO A 686 -15.44 -17.99 28.45
N THR A 687 -14.64 -18.95 28.91
CA THR A 687 -15.07 -19.95 29.91
C THR A 687 -14.92 -19.53 31.37
N ARG A 688 -14.21 -18.43 31.66
CA ARG A 688 -13.89 -18.00 33.02
C ARG A 688 -14.37 -16.59 33.27
N GLU A 689 -15.09 -16.34 34.37
CA GLU A 689 -15.46 -14.98 34.78
C GLU A 689 -14.39 -14.33 35.69
N PRO A 690 -14.08 -13.03 35.50
CA PRO A 690 -14.39 -12.25 34.29
C PRO A 690 -13.61 -12.82 33.10
N ALA A 691 -14.25 -12.80 31.92
CA ALA A 691 -13.65 -13.29 30.68
C ALA A 691 -12.22 -12.79 30.54
N ARG A 692 -11.28 -13.74 30.43
CA ARG A 692 -9.85 -13.48 30.53
C ARG A 692 -9.28 -13.31 29.14
N VAL A 693 -8.54 -12.22 28.94
CA VAL A 693 -7.89 -11.95 27.65
C VAL A 693 -6.40 -12.13 27.78
N VAL A 694 -5.82 -12.95 26.91
CA VAL A 694 -4.37 -13.14 26.77
C VAL A 694 -3.95 -12.55 25.46
N HIS A 695 -3.10 -11.54 25.51
CA HIS A 695 -2.57 -10.94 24.30
C HIS A 695 -1.12 -11.37 24.12
N GLY A 696 -0.86 -12.05 23.00
CA GLY A 696 0.46 -12.56 22.62
C GLY A 696 1.02 -11.80 21.44
N PHE A 697 2.19 -11.19 21.57
CA PHE A 697 2.83 -10.51 20.45
C PHE A 697 4.01 -11.35 19.96
N ALA A 698 4.22 -11.37 18.64
CA ALA A 698 5.40 -11.93 18.00
C ALA A 698 6.09 -10.83 17.18
N SER A 699 7.42 -10.82 17.27
CA SER A 699 8.41 -9.83 16.80
C SER A 699 8.11 -9.15 15.44
N VAL A 700 8.43 -7.86 15.38
CA VAL A 700 8.85 -7.20 14.14
C VAL A 700 10.20 -7.80 13.75
N ALA A 701 10.21 -8.69 12.76
CA ALA A 701 11.46 -9.17 12.18
C ALA A 701 12.19 -7.98 11.52
N ASN A 702 13.06 -7.31 12.28
CA ASN A 702 14.03 -6.34 11.77
C ASN A 702 15.12 -7.07 10.97
N GLY A 703 14.77 -7.79 9.90
CA GLY A 703 15.71 -8.36 8.92
C GLY A 703 16.75 -9.38 9.43
N GLU A 704 16.90 -9.57 10.74
CA GLU A 704 17.90 -10.43 11.36
C GLU A 704 17.24 -11.70 11.91
N GLY A 705 17.43 -12.81 11.19
CA GLY A 705 17.41 -14.17 11.77
C GLY A 705 16.08 -14.70 12.33
N VAL A 706 15.62 -15.79 11.74
CA VAL A 706 14.49 -16.66 12.19
C VAL A 706 14.71 -17.27 13.60
N ALA A 707 15.84 -17.02 14.26
CA ALA A 707 16.17 -17.56 15.58
C ALA A 707 15.37 -16.93 16.75
N ALA A 708 14.78 -15.75 16.56
CA ALA A 708 13.97 -15.08 17.59
C ALA A 708 12.59 -15.73 17.85
N ASP A 709 12.19 -16.69 17.01
CA ASP A 709 10.83 -17.27 17.03
C ASP A 709 10.64 -18.31 18.16
N GLY A 710 11.73 -18.93 18.64
CA GLY A 710 11.67 -19.88 19.76
C GLY A 710 11.36 -19.22 21.11
N GLY A 711 12.00 -18.08 21.39
CA GLY A 711 11.82 -17.33 22.64
C GLY A 711 10.40 -16.78 22.80
N ALA A 712 9.82 -16.24 21.71
CA ALA A 712 8.46 -15.71 21.73
C ALA A 712 7.40 -16.81 21.94
N ARG A 713 7.56 -17.98 21.31
CA ARG A 713 6.65 -19.13 21.52
C ARG A 713 6.71 -19.63 22.96
N GLN A 714 7.92 -19.73 23.52
CA GLN A 714 8.10 -20.12 24.91
C GLN A 714 7.50 -19.10 25.87
N ALA A 715 7.72 -17.80 25.63
CA ALA A 715 7.12 -16.73 26.42
C ALA A 715 5.58 -16.78 26.41
N ILE A 716 4.95 -17.11 25.27
CA ILE A 716 3.50 -17.29 25.19
C ILE A 716 3.05 -18.54 25.97
N ALA A 717 3.76 -19.67 25.86
CA ALA A 717 3.43 -20.87 26.62
C ALA A 717 3.56 -20.65 28.15
N ASP A 718 4.60 -19.94 28.56
CA ASP A 718 4.85 -19.61 29.96
C ASP A 718 3.80 -18.61 30.46
N ALA A 719 3.46 -17.61 29.66
CA ALA A 719 2.35 -16.70 29.94
C ALA A 719 1.03 -17.44 30.14
N MET A 720 0.69 -18.38 29.26
CA MET A 720 -0.52 -19.21 29.41
C MET A 720 -0.48 -20.03 30.70
N THR A 721 0.69 -20.48 31.15
CA THR A 721 0.86 -21.15 32.44
C THR A 721 0.66 -20.19 33.61
N MET A 722 1.31 -19.02 33.59
CA MET A 722 1.14 -17.99 34.62
C MET A 722 -0.32 -17.53 34.74
N ARG A 723 -1.02 -17.38 33.61
CA ARG A 723 -2.46 -17.05 33.59
C ARG A 723 -3.30 -18.04 34.37
N ARG A 724 -2.99 -19.33 34.24
CA ARG A 724 -3.76 -20.41 34.86
C ARG A 724 -3.67 -20.33 36.37
N ALA A 725 -2.45 -20.18 36.87
CA ALA A 725 -2.14 -20.12 38.29
C ALA A 725 -2.59 -18.82 38.96
N TRP A 726 -2.34 -17.66 38.32
CA TRP A 726 -2.52 -16.36 38.98
C TRP A 726 -3.98 -15.92 39.11
N GLY A 727 -4.87 -16.41 38.26
CA GLY A 727 -6.26 -15.99 38.31
C GLY A 727 -6.56 -14.61 37.71
N ALA A 728 -5.58 -13.97 37.06
CA ALA A 728 -5.71 -12.60 36.56
C ALA A 728 -6.78 -12.45 35.45
N GLY A 729 -7.42 -11.27 35.45
CA GLY A 729 -8.43 -10.90 34.46
C GLY A 729 -7.84 -10.56 33.09
N ILE A 730 -6.57 -10.12 33.01
CA ILE A 730 -5.88 -9.85 31.75
C ILE A 730 -4.41 -10.27 31.87
N LEU A 731 -3.89 -10.91 30.83
CA LEU A 731 -2.45 -11.13 30.65
C LEU A 731 -1.99 -10.50 29.34
N LEU A 732 -0.96 -9.66 29.40
CA LEU A 732 -0.37 -8.97 28.25
C LEU A 732 1.08 -9.44 28.08
N ILE A 733 1.45 -9.79 26.86
CA ILE A 733 2.80 -10.29 26.55
C ILE A 733 3.46 -9.29 25.61
N ALA A 734 4.57 -8.70 26.04
CA ALA A 734 5.27 -7.61 25.37
C ALA A 734 6.73 -8.02 25.06
N PRO A 735 6.99 -8.67 23.91
CA PRO A 735 8.25 -9.32 23.62
C PRO A 735 9.41 -8.39 23.25
N ASP A 736 9.23 -7.05 23.18
CA ASP A 736 10.31 -6.12 22.83
C ASP A 736 10.05 -4.72 23.42
N GLU A 737 11.04 -4.15 24.11
CA GLU A 737 10.97 -2.83 24.76
C GLU A 737 11.18 -1.66 23.78
N GLU A 738 11.91 -1.86 22.66
CA GLU A 738 12.36 -0.75 21.80
C GLU A 738 11.45 -0.49 20.59
N ALA A 739 10.70 -1.50 20.11
CA ALA A 739 9.90 -1.38 18.88
C ALA A 739 8.65 -0.47 19.01
N TYR A 740 8.25 -0.10 20.22
CA TYR A 740 6.99 0.61 20.51
C TYR A 740 7.15 2.10 20.84
N GLY A 741 8.35 2.66 20.62
CA GLY A 741 8.75 4.02 20.98
C GLY A 741 8.00 5.21 20.35
N GLY A 742 6.81 5.04 19.73
CA GLY A 742 6.04 6.21 19.29
C GLY A 742 4.73 6.00 18.53
N ALA A 743 4.48 4.84 17.92
CA ALA A 743 3.25 4.62 17.14
C ALA A 743 2.16 3.94 17.98
N GLN A 744 1.30 4.73 18.64
CA GLN A 744 0.08 4.22 19.31
C GLN A 744 -0.96 3.61 18.32
N LEU A 745 -0.69 3.67 17.02
CA LEU A 745 -1.56 3.24 15.93
C LEU A 745 -1.23 1.83 15.46
N SER A 746 -1.21 0.88 16.39
CA SER A 746 -1.11 -0.55 16.05
C SER A 746 -2.44 -1.26 16.33
N PRO A 747 -2.77 -2.33 15.59
CA PRO A 747 -4.02 -3.10 15.78
C PRO A 747 -4.21 -3.58 17.20
N PHE A 748 -3.12 -4.01 17.81
CA PHE A 748 -3.15 -4.59 19.14
C PHE A 748 -3.03 -3.52 20.23
N GLY A 749 -2.44 -2.36 19.95
CA GLY A 749 -2.61 -1.18 20.81
C GLY A 749 -4.09 -0.81 20.95
N VAL A 750 -4.84 -0.86 19.83
CA VAL A 750 -6.29 -0.62 19.81
C VAL A 750 -7.05 -1.75 20.51
N ALA A 751 -6.70 -3.02 20.28
CA ALA A 751 -7.32 -4.14 20.98
C ALA A 751 -7.12 -4.03 22.50
N ASN A 752 -5.89 -3.74 22.95
CA ASN A 752 -5.58 -3.53 24.36
C ASN A 752 -6.42 -2.41 24.96
N GLN A 753 -6.42 -1.22 24.34
CA GLN A 753 -7.24 -0.09 24.82
C GLN A 753 -8.73 -0.44 24.91
N THR A 754 -9.22 -1.23 23.95
CA THR A 754 -10.62 -1.66 23.90
C THR A 754 -10.96 -2.63 25.04
N VAL A 755 -10.10 -3.63 25.28
CA VAL A 755 -10.24 -4.55 26.43
C VAL A 755 -10.20 -3.80 27.76
N VAL A 756 -9.25 -2.87 27.91
CA VAL A 756 -9.15 -2.03 29.12
C VAL A 756 -10.42 -1.23 29.34
N ARG A 757 -10.95 -0.59 28.28
CA ARG A 757 -12.20 0.17 28.33
C ARG A 757 -13.39 -0.72 28.69
N HIS A 758 -13.49 -1.90 28.09
CA HIS A 758 -14.60 -2.84 28.31
C HIS A 758 -14.66 -3.31 29.77
N LEU A 759 -13.51 -3.54 30.41
CA LEU A 759 -13.50 -3.90 31.82
C LEU A 759 -13.91 -2.76 32.76
N GLY A 760 -13.95 -1.51 32.27
CA GLY A 760 -14.34 -0.32 33.03
C GLY A 760 -13.64 -0.23 34.40
N ASN A 761 -14.42 0.05 35.44
CA ASN A 761 -13.93 0.18 36.82
C ASN A 761 -13.82 -1.14 37.59
N ARG A 762 -14.05 -2.30 36.97
CA ARG A 762 -13.92 -3.59 37.65
C ARG A 762 -12.47 -3.78 38.14
N PRO A 763 -12.21 -4.31 39.34
CA PRO A 763 -10.85 -4.63 39.75
C PRO A 763 -10.24 -5.63 38.76
N GLY A 764 -9.01 -5.36 38.32
CA GLY A 764 -8.33 -6.19 37.34
C GLY A 764 -6.83 -6.14 37.55
N TYR A 765 -6.24 -7.33 37.59
CA TYR A 765 -4.79 -7.51 37.58
C TYR A 765 -4.33 -7.73 36.15
N VAL A 766 -3.24 -7.07 35.80
CA VAL A 766 -2.62 -7.12 34.48
C VAL A 766 -1.16 -7.49 34.68
N ALA A 767 -0.69 -8.58 34.10
CA ALA A 767 0.75 -8.82 34.03
C ALA A 767 1.23 -8.50 32.61
N GLN A 768 2.33 -7.78 32.52
CA GLN A 768 3.06 -7.55 31.29
C GLN A 768 4.31 -8.43 31.29
N ILE A 769 4.35 -9.45 30.45
CA ILE A 769 5.51 -10.35 30.34
C ILE A 769 6.48 -9.79 29.30
N ARG A 770 7.76 -9.62 29.65
CA ARG A 770 8.82 -9.09 28.77
C ARG A 770 10.03 -10.02 28.71
N PRO A 771 10.85 -9.96 27.65
CA PRO A 771 12.18 -10.54 27.71
C PRO A 771 13.00 -9.80 28.76
N LYS A 772 13.86 -10.53 29.45
CA LYS A 772 14.88 -9.95 30.31
C LYS A 772 15.89 -9.15 29.47
N PRO A 773 16.20 -7.88 29.83
CA PRO A 773 17.25 -7.11 29.21
C PRO A 773 18.60 -7.87 29.20
N ALA A 774 19.33 -7.81 28.08
CA ALA A 774 20.62 -8.47 27.95
C ALA A 774 21.65 -8.03 29.00
N GLU A 775 21.52 -6.79 29.50
CA GLU A 775 22.37 -6.16 30.51
C GLU A 775 22.29 -6.86 31.88
N LEU A 776 21.20 -7.57 32.17
CA LEU A 776 21.02 -8.29 33.43
C LEU A 776 21.68 -9.69 33.43
N GLY A 777 22.39 -10.05 32.36
CA GLY A 777 23.14 -11.29 32.21
C GLY A 777 22.25 -12.55 32.07
N VAL A 778 22.80 -13.59 31.45
CA VAL A 778 22.12 -14.90 31.37
C VAL A 778 22.35 -15.64 32.69
N SER A 779 21.28 -15.91 33.45
CA SER A 779 21.37 -16.71 34.66
C SER A 779 21.43 -18.20 34.28
N ALA A 780 22.15 -19.02 35.07
CA ALA A 780 22.15 -20.47 34.89
C ALA A 780 20.80 -21.11 35.32
N GLN A 781 20.02 -20.39 36.11
CA GLN A 781 18.65 -20.72 36.49
C GLN A 781 17.68 -19.83 35.73
N ARG A 782 16.49 -20.35 35.36
CA ARG A 782 15.42 -19.54 34.75
C ARG A 782 14.92 -18.53 35.76
N THR A 783 15.48 -17.33 35.80
CA THR A 783 15.08 -16.30 36.77
C THR A 783 14.04 -15.39 36.12
N ALA A 784 12.98 -15.04 36.87
CA ALA A 784 11.98 -14.08 36.42
C ALA A 784 11.93 -12.89 37.37
N PHE A 785 12.11 -11.67 36.86
CA PHE A 785 12.01 -10.46 37.68
C PHE A 785 10.57 -9.96 37.68
N VAL A 786 9.96 -9.90 38.86
CA VAL A 786 8.61 -9.35 39.04
C VAL A 786 8.75 -7.92 39.55
N VAL A 787 8.36 -6.93 38.74
CA VAL A 787 8.32 -5.52 39.10
C VAL A 787 6.87 -5.15 39.43
N PRO A 788 6.47 -5.14 40.71
CA PRO A 788 5.15 -4.70 41.11
C PRO A 788 5.06 -3.18 41.00
N ASP A 789 4.14 -2.67 40.18
CA ASP A 789 3.82 -1.24 40.15
C ASP A 789 2.37 -1.02 40.58
N ARG A 790 2.18 -0.17 41.60
CA ARG A 790 0.90 0.05 42.32
C ARG A 790 0.29 -1.19 43.01
N ILE A 791 0.83 -2.40 42.90
CA ILE A 791 0.51 -3.53 43.78
C ILE A 791 1.26 -3.31 45.10
N SER A 792 0.65 -2.60 46.05
CA SER A 792 1.31 -2.21 47.31
C SER A 792 1.41 -3.37 48.30
N PHE A 793 2.55 -3.48 48.98
CA PHE A 793 2.86 -4.47 50.03
C PHE A 793 2.12 -4.28 51.39
N GLY A 794 1.11 -3.42 51.52
CA GLY A 794 0.67 -2.98 52.85
C GLY A 794 -0.78 -2.54 53.05
N GLY A 795 -1.72 -2.93 52.18
CA GLY A 795 -3.14 -2.56 52.36
C GLY A 795 -4.07 -3.76 52.16
N LEU A 796 -4.85 -4.08 53.19
CA LEU A 796 -5.86 -5.14 53.30
C LEU A 796 -6.45 -5.55 51.93
N GLY A 797 -6.10 -6.76 51.46
CA GLY A 797 -6.64 -7.41 50.26
C GLY A 797 -5.68 -7.56 49.07
N ASN A 798 -4.54 -6.86 49.03
CA ASN A 798 -3.65 -6.85 47.85
C ASN A 798 -2.43 -7.79 47.94
N GLY A 799 -2.10 -8.32 49.13
CA GLY A 799 -0.99 -9.26 49.32
C GLY A 799 -1.17 -10.57 48.55
N ASP A 800 -2.42 -11.03 48.47
CA ASP A 800 -2.79 -12.30 47.84
C ASP A 800 -2.56 -12.27 46.32
N ALA A 801 -2.73 -11.11 45.68
CA ALA A 801 -2.55 -10.97 44.25
C ALA A 801 -1.07 -11.01 43.85
N LEU A 802 -0.17 -10.37 44.59
CA LEU A 802 1.26 -10.46 44.30
C LEU A 802 1.79 -11.86 44.64
N ALA A 803 1.36 -12.44 45.76
CA ALA A 803 1.70 -13.81 46.14
C ALA A 803 1.27 -14.81 45.06
N GLY A 804 0.03 -14.69 44.56
CA GLY A 804 -0.46 -15.51 43.46
C GLY A 804 0.30 -15.30 42.14
N LEU A 805 0.82 -14.09 41.87
CA LEU A 805 1.66 -13.87 40.69
C LEU A 805 3.01 -14.55 40.85
N ILE A 806 3.62 -14.45 42.02
CA ILE A 806 4.90 -15.09 42.34
C ILE A 806 4.77 -16.60 42.24
N GLU A 807 3.70 -17.18 42.81
CA GLU A 807 3.38 -18.60 42.70
C GLU A 807 3.19 -19.02 41.24
N ALA A 808 2.44 -18.22 40.47
CA ALA A 808 2.22 -18.46 39.04
C ALA A 808 3.51 -18.43 38.19
N VAL A 809 4.44 -17.54 38.51
CA VAL A 809 5.76 -17.47 37.89
C VAL A 809 6.59 -18.71 38.26
N GLY A 810 6.49 -19.16 39.52
CA GLY A 810 7.07 -20.41 40.00
C GLY A 810 6.56 -21.64 39.26
N GLU A 811 5.24 -21.75 39.07
CA GLU A 811 4.60 -22.84 38.33
C GLU A 811 4.99 -22.86 36.84
N ALA A 812 5.29 -21.70 36.26
CA ALA A 812 5.85 -21.59 34.91
C ALA A 812 7.33 -22.02 34.82
N GLY A 813 7.93 -22.47 35.92
CA GLY A 813 9.29 -22.99 35.97
C GLY A 813 10.38 -21.92 36.09
N TYR A 814 10.01 -20.73 36.59
CA TYR A 814 10.96 -19.64 36.87
C TYR A 814 11.18 -19.48 38.37
N ASP A 815 12.36 -19.02 38.76
CA ASP A 815 12.65 -18.54 40.11
C ASP A 815 12.28 -17.05 40.20
N PRO A 816 11.17 -16.68 40.88
CA PRO A 816 10.67 -15.32 40.92
C PRO A 816 11.51 -14.44 41.86
N VAL A 817 12.12 -13.40 41.30
CA VAL A 817 12.81 -12.35 42.06
C VAL A 817 11.96 -11.09 42.02
N VAL A 818 11.42 -10.67 43.16
CA VAL A 818 10.67 -9.42 43.24
C VAL A 818 11.66 -8.26 43.20
N ALA A 819 11.58 -7.44 42.16
CA ALA A 819 12.38 -6.23 42.04
C ALA A 819 12.07 -5.27 43.19
N SER A 820 13.13 -4.76 43.81
CA SER A 820 13.04 -3.80 44.89
C SER A 820 13.73 -2.50 44.47
N ARG A 821 13.92 -1.53 45.36
CA ARG A 821 14.69 -0.31 45.05
C ARG A 821 16.18 -0.45 45.39
N ASP A 822 16.65 -1.68 45.54
CA ASP A 822 18.04 -1.99 45.86
C ASP A 822 18.94 -1.93 44.63
N ALA A 823 20.24 -1.77 44.85
CA ALA A 823 21.22 -1.57 43.77
C ALA A 823 21.24 -2.71 42.73
N GLY A 824 20.81 -3.92 43.09
CA GLY A 824 20.76 -5.08 42.19
C GLY A 824 19.59 -5.05 41.19
N THR A 825 18.52 -4.30 41.48
CA THR A 825 17.33 -4.21 40.61
C THR A 825 16.99 -2.78 40.19
N ALA A 826 17.78 -1.79 40.63
CA ALA A 826 17.59 -0.37 40.33
C ALA A 826 17.70 -0.01 38.83
N THR A 827 18.33 -0.84 38.00
CA THR A 827 18.42 -0.66 36.55
C THR A 827 17.24 -1.25 35.79
N ILE A 828 16.38 -2.02 36.46
CA ILE A 828 15.23 -2.66 35.83
C ILE A 828 14.15 -1.59 35.57
N GLU A 829 13.81 -1.36 34.30
CA GLU A 829 12.79 -0.39 33.93
C GLU A 829 11.41 -0.88 34.39
N GLY A 830 10.86 -0.23 35.42
CA GLY A 830 9.50 -0.48 35.89
C GLY A 830 8.41 0.26 35.11
N ARG A 831 8.75 0.97 34.01
CA ARG A 831 7.76 1.74 33.27
C ARG A 831 6.90 0.80 32.43
N PRO A 832 5.57 0.85 32.59
CA PRO A 832 4.69 0.06 31.74
C PRO A 832 4.71 0.60 30.32
N GLU A 833 4.27 -0.22 29.38
CA GLU A 833 4.09 0.20 28.00
C GLU A 833 3.20 1.45 27.87
N ASN A 834 3.36 2.23 26.80
CA ASN A 834 2.48 3.38 26.54
C ASN A 834 0.99 2.97 26.43
N SER A 835 0.71 1.76 25.95
CA SER A 835 -0.64 1.16 25.90
C SER A 835 -1.22 0.96 27.31
N LEU A 836 -0.36 0.70 28.29
CA LEU A 836 -0.69 0.48 29.69
C LEU A 836 -0.72 1.76 30.51
N ARG A 837 -0.13 2.87 30.04
CA ARG A 837 -0.28 4.19 30.70
C ARG A 837 -1.74 4.63 30.81
N TYR A 838 -2.64 4.09 30.00
CA TYR A 838 -4.08 4.27 30.20
C TYR A 838 -4.55 3.71 31.55
N PHE A 839 -3.90 2.67 32.09
CA PHE A 839 -4.17 2.18 33.43
C PHE A 839 -3.81 3.17 34.52
N ASP A 840 -2.87 4.11 34.28
CA ASP A 840 -2.58 5.17 35.24
C ASP A 840 -3.81 6.04 35.53
N GLN A 841 -4.73 6.14 34.56
CA GLN A 841 -5.99 6.87 34.66
C GLN A 841 -7.11 6.06 35.31
N SER A 842 -6.97 4.74 35.45
CA SER A 842 -7.97 3.87 36.05
C SER A 842 -7.64 3.56 37.52
N GLN A 843 -8.53 3.94 38.45
CA GLN A 843 -8.25 3.82 39.89
C GLN A 843 -8.18 2.36 40.39
N ASN A 844 -8.88 1.45 39.71
CA ASN A 844 -9.09 0.06 40.15
C ASN A 844 -8.28 -0.99 39.37
N LYS A 845 -7.37 -0.56 38.49
CA LYS A 845 -6.50 -1.49 37.78
C LYS A 845 -5.12 -1.47 38.41
N ARG A 846 -4.49 -2.64 38.44
CA ARG A 846 -3.16 -2.85 38.96
C ARG A 846 -2.38 -3.66 37.95
N TYR A 847 -1.12 -3.32 37.73
CA TYR A 847 -0.28 -4.06 36.81
C TYR A 847 1.04 -4.49 37.45
N ALA A 848 1.60 -5.58 36.95
CA ALA A 848 2.94 -6.03 37.28
C ALA A 848 3.69 -6.27 35.97
N ILE A 849 5.00 -6.03 35.98
CA ILE A 849 5.85 -6.40 34.86
C ILE A 849 6.63 -7.64 35.27
N VAL A 850 6.61 -8.68 34.43
CA VAL A 850 7.33 -9.94 34.65
C VAL A 850 8.36 -10.07 33.54
N MET A 851 9.64 -9.94 33.87
CA MET A 851 10.72 -10.11 32.89
C MET A 851 11.26 -11.53 32.98
N ILE A 852 11.20 -12.27 31.88
CA ILE A 852 11.61 -13.68 31.79
C ILE A 852 12.81 -13.85 30.85
N ASP A 853 13.69 -14.80 31.16
CA ASP A 853 14.75 -15.21 30.23
C ASP A 853 14.12 -15.82 28.97
N ALA A 854 14.09 -15.07 27.86
CA ALA A 854 13.64 -15.58 26.57
C ALA A 854 14.64 -16.66 26.12
N GLY A 855 14.26 -17.93 26.25
CA GLY A 855 15.16 -19.06 26.06
C GLY A 855 15.84 -19.06 24.69
N GLY A 856 17.08 -18.59 24.63
CA GLY A 856 18.02 -18.97 23.59
C GLY A 856 18.41 -20.43 23.84
N ALA A 857 17.97 -21.34 22.98
CA ALA A 857 18.54 -22.68 22.94
C ALA A 857 20.07 -22.54 22.83
N ARG A 858 20.79 -23.20 23.73
CA ARG A 858 22.24 -23.42 23.60
C ARG A 858 22.56 -24.25 22.36
#